data_AF-A0A2D6X0D0-F1
#
_entry.id   AF-A0A2D6X0D0-F1
#
_cell.length_a   1.000
_cell.length_b   1.000
_cell.length_c   1.000
_cell.angle_alpha   90.00
_cell.angle_beta   90.00
_cell.angle_gamma   90.00
#
_symmetry.space_group_name_H-M   'P 1'
#
loop_
_entity.id
_entity.type
_entity.pdbx_description
1 polymer ?
#
loop_
_entity_poly.entity_id
_entity_poly.type
_entity_poly.pdbx_seq_one_letter_code
_entity_poly.pdbx_strand_id
1 'polypeptide(L)'
;MVARPDPTEITIEEALDWFGVGSTPGSSETVELATDAAPKVLKICRPELLKDSTDALRNAIGNYWELERDPDDTSTTMNPARIEMADEQRDLRDIYVRRGILDNEVIDRIEINPARITKINNSVYVPNFKIPIRLYANRDNSKGDVFWKTYFAGGSFGGESYPSLIDSTTIFYDGSFRFYDSYSTLAGKASTILNNTVPLKVREVTCNYNDYDKYVDAYQKWAADQSSELLLPNYYVMWDYHQYVTLPGREMENTEFSADTLPIAKSASYHYHFPSGSIYEGKNTNQYIGEFFIHHPRTISERRATQTLQQNIMFDQNWYHLGGPSHITAEWVGTGEALPDDLASMYNISLRFPRHKQDTDENFSYSTLEAEQAYKFRIRNIIENNNFSSKFLELLKDLDEGTITQVPLDTHAYSVETQTEPILSSTTATVDTQSYRSFDWMQFLAHAYNAYGSGLNTNYIFAGPTHTDHSTTYRDNTLYRFADNQQIVLALDQTVDLMNEYMETNAWAISDWDSYYDPGVHTGIEDITSAATAAKDHSLYFHAGGTGAQDVGETIIENILNPTIKKSEVVAYKIEKFGPVYGGSTTDQQLIQKFWMFNSANAPDIMSLIDSQIKYGENYTYNVYAYVAVMNHKYHYGDFRLTKQIGTIDYTSDDVVGTSTTGGGYGDPSGYLERTLTDDAALDGFPDLYCMQFYDPITDLTADQLFTESSTGEKDVGHDHPGGSEFADLSEIGTYSSISEFSTYATNQQDISEYPHLADFHLYLEPCIKIVEVPMFSKTLKVLDNPPNALNVNPFQFIDNSHKVGFDIASESFKSRPYPISITEDDTSLKNDYLHSKNIFPGDDVTQFSESPARYIQIYRSSTKPISFSSFRNNLVSTIDLRIPHEDFNFANYVAADKLIPNKEYYYVFRFINENGVFGPLSQIIIAELVDDGGYIFSLFDTLDSSEFTPDVFTNNTTVFKKMFQLEPNIEQLMLDYGGANLTKTATSQQDSVQVGTSASKIWDKKFKIRLTSKKTGKKLDLNVTYNIQTRDYTTTSESVLDWTSED
;
A
#
# COMPACT_ATOMS: atom_id res chain seq x y z
N MET A 1 -10.50 45.57 -16.10
CA MET A 1 -9.29 44.74 -15.96
C MET A 1 -8.57 45.20 -14.70
N VAL A 2 -8.90 44.55 -13.59
CA VAL A 2 -8.28 44.81 -12.28
C VAL A 2 -7.97 43.44 -11.70
N ALA A 3 -6.72 43.24 -11.32
CA ALA A 3 -6.18 41.99 -10.80
C ALA A 3 -6.92 41.57 -9.53
N ARG A 4 -7.30 40.29 -9.49
CA ARG A 4 -7.78 39.61 -8.28
C ARG A 4 -6.62 39.56 -7.27
N PRO A 5 -6.87 39.73 -5.96
CA PRO A 5 -5.90 39.31 -4.96
C PRO A 5 -5.79 37.79 -5.02
N ASP A 6 -4.55 37.30 -5.04
CA ASP A 6 -4.19 35.89 -5.07
C ASP A 6 -4.74 35.16 -3.84
N PRO A 7 -5.52 34.07 -3.99
CA PRO A 7 -5.86 33.17 -2.90
C PRO A 7 -4.89 31.98 -2.93
N THR A 8 -3.62 32.23 -2.63
CA THR A 8 -2.59 31.21 -2.44
C THR A 8 -1.66 31.79 -1.37
N GLU A 9 -1.35 31.13 -0.26
CA GLU A 9 -0.62 29.88 -0.18
C GLU A 9 -1.17 29.07 1.01
N ILE A 10 -1.78 27.91 0.73
CA ILE A 10 -1.64 26.79 1.68
C ILE A 10 -0.18 26.40 1.52
N THR A 11 0.59 26.50 2.58
CA THR A 11 2.00 26.12 2.53
C THR A 11 2.09 24.61 2.27
N ILE A 12 3.13 24.16 1.55
CA ILE A 12 3.41 22.73 1.36
C ILE A 12 3.46 22.02 2.73
N GLU A 13 3.91 22.72 3.78
CA GLU A 13 3.90 22.28 5.17
C GLU A 13 2.49 22.01 5.73
N GLU A 14 1.50 22.87 5.46
CA GLU A 14 0.10 22.66 5.89
C GLU A 14 -0.59 21.52 5.11
N ALA A 15 -0.20 21.30 3.85
CA ALA A 15 -0.66 20.16 3.07
C ALA A 15 -0.06 18.84 3.58
N LEU A 16 1.23 18.83 3.96
CA LEU A 16 1.96 17.64 4.44
C LEU A 16 1.58 17.24 5.88
N ASP A 17 1.29 18.20 6.75
CA ASP A 17 0.85 17.94 8.14
C ASP A 17 -0.52 17.25 8.19
N TRP A 18 -1.37 17.46 7.17
CA TRP A 18 -2.64 16.75 7.01
C TRP A 18 -2.49 15.26 6.63
N PHE A 19 -1.31 14.86 6.14
CA PHE A 19 -1.00 13.49 5.73
C PHE A 19 0.04 12.80 6.64
N GLY A 20 0.53 13.46 7.69
CA GLY A 20 1.48 12.88 8.64
C GLY A 20 2.87 12.62 8.07
N VAL A 21 3.28 13.34 7.02
CA VAL A 21 4.60 13.18 6.37
C VAL A 21 5.48 14.36 6.77
N GLY A 22 6.61 14.08 7.44
CA GLY A 22 7.54 15.11 7.92
C GLY A 22 8.23 15.90 6.80
N SER A 23 8.57 17.15 7.08
CA SER A 23 9.15 18.12 6.13
C SER A 23 10.69 18.11 6.10
N THR A 24 11.28 18.19 4.91
CA THR A 24 12.61 18.80 4.69
C THR A 24 12.62 19.66 3.42
N PRO A 25 13.19 20.88 3.45
CA PRO A 25 13.28 21.77 2.29
C PRO A 25 14.61 21.58 1.54
N GLY A 26 14.56 21.38 0.20
CA GLY A 26 15.80 21.32 -0.58
C GLY A 26 15.67 21.23 -2.10
N SER A 27 15.98 22.37 -2.75
CA SER A 27 16.51 22.54 -4.12
C SER A 27 15.57 22.43 -5.33
N SER A 28 15.73 23.42 -6.21
CA SER A 28 15.10 23.54 -7.52
C SER A 28 16.03 22.99 -8.60
N GLU A 29 15.73 21.80 -9.12
CA GLU A 29 16.24 21.35 -10.42
C GLU A 29 15.06 21.07 -11.35
N THR A 30 15.21 21.48 -12.62
CA THR A 30 14.23 21.24 -13.68
C THR A 30 14.19 19.76 -14.03
N VAL A 31 13.11 19.08 -13.68
CA VAL A 31 12.87 17.66 -13.98
C VAL A 31 12.17 17.51 -15.34
N GLU A 32 12.65 16.59 -16.18
CA GLU A 32 11.99 16.17 -17.41
C GLU A 32 10.62 15.53 -17.11
N LEU A 33 9.64 15.78 -17.97
CA LEU A 33 8.26 15.29 -17.84
C LEU A 33 8.23 13.75 -17.87
N ALA A 34 8.14 13.10 -16.72
CA ALA A 34 7.64 11.73 -16.62
C ALA A 34 6.13 11.75 -16.90
N THR A 35 5.70 11.14 -18.00
CA THR A 35 4.30 11.17 -18.45
C THR A 35 3.36 10.29 -17.65
N ASP A 36 3.87 9.41 -16.78
CA ASP A 36 3.04 8.42 -16.07
C ASP A 36 3.53 8.27 -14.62
N ALA A 37 2.69 8.61 -13.63
CA ALA A 37 3.04 8.35 -12.24
C ALA A 37 2.90 6.85 -11.94
N ALA A 38 4.00 6.20 -11.56
CA ALA A 38 4.03 4.78 -11.21
C ALA A 38 3.17 4.48 -9.96
N PRO A 39 2.53 3.30 -9.87
CA PRO A 39 1.77 2.90 -8.69
C PRO A 39 2.66 2.81 -7.43
N LYS A 40 2.04 2.86 -6.25
CA LYS A 40 2.75 2.60 -4.98
C LYS A 40 3.15 1.13 -4.95
N VAL A 41 4.44 0.82 -4.91
CA VAL A 41 4.92 -0.58 -4.92
C VAL A 41 5.31 -1.00 -3.51
N LEU A 42 4.74 -2.10 -3.04
CA LEU A 42 5.12 -2.75 -1.79
C LEU A 42 5.96 -3.99 -2.11
N LYS A 43 7.22 -4.02 -1.68
CA LYS A 43 7.97 -5.29 -1.60
C LYS A 43 7.76 -5.88 -0.22
N ILE A 44 7.12 -7.03 -0.17
CA ILE A 44 6.73 -7.71 1.07
C ILE A 44 7.63 -8.94 1.23
N CYS A 45 8.29 -9.09 2.36
CA CYS A 45 9.23 -10.18 2.60
C CYS A 45 9.08 -10.76 4.01
N ARG A 46 9.31 -12.07 4.14
CA ARG A 46 9.37 -12.76 5.43
C ARG A 46 10.61 -12.32 6.22
N PRO A 47 10.50 -11.94 7.50
CA PRO A 47 11.66 -11.52 8.29
C PRO A 47 12.76 -12.58 8.39
N GLU A 48 12.40 -13.86 8.25
CA GLU A 48 13.34 -14.98 8.22
C GLU A 48 14.30 -14.94 7.02
N LEU A 49 13.97 -14.18 5.98
CA LEU A 49 14.80 -14.02 4.78
C LEU A 49 15.71 -12.78 4.85
N LEU A 50 15.64 -11.98 5.90
CA LEU A 50 16.49 -10.79 6.07
C LEU A 50 17.88 -11.14 6.60
N LYS A 51 18.83 -10.23 6.44
CA LYS A 51 20.10 -10.24 7.16
C LYS A 51 19.85 -10.25 8.67
N ASP A 52 20.66 -11.01 9.39
CA ASP A 52 20.56 -11.23 10.85
C ASP A 52 19.25 -11.90 11.31
N SER A 53 18.57 -12.61 10.40
CA SER A 53 17.38 -13.39 10.72
C SER A 53 17.64 -14.62 11.59
N THR A 54 16.58 -15.33 11.96
CA THR A 54 16.67 -16.60 12.70
C THR A 54 17.28 -17.75 11.89
N ASP A 55 17.34 -17.65 10.56
CA ASP A 55 17.97 -18.67 9.72
C ASP A 55 19.49 -18.45 9.70
N ALA A 56 20.17 -19.01 10.70
CA ALA A 56 21.60 -18.77 10.90
C ALA A 56 22.45 -19.29 9.73
N LEU A 57 22.08 -20.41 9.10
CA LEU A 57 22.81 -20.97 7.96
C LEU A 57 22.68 -20.07 6.73
N ARG A 58 21.47 -19.59 6.43
CA ARG A 58 21.21 -18.63 5.36
C ARG A 58 22.03 -17.34 5.53
N ASN A 59 22.13 -16.84 6.77
CA ASN A 59 22.97 -15.69 7.10
C ASN A 59 24.45 -15.99 6.88
N ALA A 60 24.93 -17.16 7.30
CA ALA A 60 26.33 -17.55 7.12
C ALA A 60 26.74 -17.67 5.64
N ILE A 61 25.84 -18.14 4.77
CA ILE A 61 26.12 -18.27 3.32
C ILE A 61 25.77 -17.03 2.50
N GLY A 62 25.32 -15.92 3.11
CA GLY A 62 25.05 -14.68 2.37
C GLY A 62 23.80 -14.71 1.48
N ASN A 63 22.82 -15.58 1.74
CA ASN A 63 21.60 -15.73 0.95
C ASN A 63 20.40 -15.01 1.59
N TYR A 64 20.45 -13.70 1.73
CA TYR A 64 19.42 -12.93 2.45
C TYR A 64 19.09 -11.60 1.77
N TRP A 65 17.97 -11.00 2.16
CA TRP A 65 17.64 -9.61 1.85
C TRP A 65 18.33 -8.68 2.85
N GLU A 66 19.12 -7.73 2.35
CA GLU A 66 19.76 -6.71 3.17
C GLU A 66 18.93 -5.41 3.17
N LEU A 67 18.82 -4.78 4.34
CA LEU A 67 18.23 -3.46 4.47
C LEU A 67 19.34 -2.43 4.33
N GLU A 68 19.31 -1.67 3.24
CA GLU A 68 20.29 -0.64 2.94
C GLU A 68 19.67 0.73 3.14
N ARG A 69 20.29 1.54 4.01
CA ARG A 69 19.89 2.92 4.24
C ARG A 69 20.72 3.82 3.34
N ASP A 70 20.05 4.67 2.56
CA ASP A 70 20.71 5.67 1.75
C ASP A 70 21.48 6.64 2.67
N PRO A 71 22.79 6.89 2.46
CA PRO A 71 23.55 7.84 3.27
C PRO A 71 23.15 9.31 3.03
N ASP A 72 22.57 9.61 1.88
CA ASP A 72 22.19 10.96 1.44
C ASP A 72 20.71 11.30 1.78
N ASP A 73 19.89 10.30 2.16
CA ASP A 73 18.50 10.45 2.59
C ASP A 73 18.12 9.57 3.83
N THR A 74 16.90 9.69 4.32
CA THR A 74 16.28 8.82 5.31
C THR A 74 15.69 7.54 4.72
N SER A 75 15.78 7.33 3.41
CA SER A 75 15.23 6.15 2.73
C SER A 75 15.97 4.86 3.10
N THR A 76 15.23 3.76 3.12
CA THR A 76 15.73 2.40 3.38
C THR A 76 15.12 1.46 2.34
N THR A 77 15.97 0.71 1.64
CA THR A 77 15.57 -0.23 0.59
C THR A 77 15.92 -1.66 0.97
N MET A 78 15.21 -2.63 0.41
CA MET A 78 15.46 -4.06 0.59
C MET A 78 16.08 -4.63 -0.69
N ASN A 79 17.37 -4.98 -0.58
CA ASN A 79 18.20 -5.43 -1.70
C ASN A 79 18.61 -6.90 -1.50
N PRO A 80 18.58 -7.76 -2.54
CA PRO A 80 18.96 -9.15 -2.40
C PRO A 80 20.49 -9.28 -2.37
N ALA A 81 21.04 -9.89 -1.33
CA ALA A 81 22.41 -10.39 -1.37
C ALA A 81 22.43 -11.66 -2.24
N ARG A 82 23.20 -11.60 -3.34
CA ARG A 82 23.27 -12.71 -4.31
C ARG A 82 24.57 -13.46 -4.15
N ILE A 83 24.50 -14.79 -4.18
CA ILE A 83 25.66 -15.63 -4.32
C ILE A 83 25.96 -15.78 -5.81
N GLU A 84 27.13 -15.31 -6.24
CA GLU A 84 27.60 -15.51 -7.61
C GLU A 84 27.97 -16.98 -7.81
N MET A 85 27.09 -17.69 -8.53
CA MET A 85 27.31 -19.08 -8.93
C MET A 85 28.03 -19.10 -10.27
N ALA A 86 29.14 -19.82 -10.34
CA ALA A 86 29.84 -20.09 -11.59
C ALA A 86 29.01 -21.06 -12.46
N ASP A 87 29.24 -20.98 -13.78
CA ASP A 87 28.75 -21.96 -14.75
C ASP A 87 29.15 -23.39 -14.38
N GLU A 88 28.51 -24.40 -15.01
CA GLU A 88 28.80 -25.82 -14.74
C GLU A 88 30.31 -26.09 -14.79
N GLN A 89 30.86 -26.37 -13.62
CA GLN A 89 32.26 -26.72 -13.46
C GLN A 89 32.35 -28.21 -13.15
N ARG A 90 33.39 -28.85 -13.69
CA ARG A 90 33.80 -30.16 -13.22
C ARG A 90 34.55 -29.96 -11.91
N ASP A 91 34.11 -30.65 -10.85
CA ASP A 91 34.85 -30.67 -9.60
C ASP A 91 36.18 -31.42 -9.78
N LEU A 92 36.96 -31.55 -8.71
CA LEU A 92 38.23 -32.28 -8.77
C LEU A 92 38.06 -33.71 -9.27
N ARG A 93 36.85 -34.28 -9.24
CA ARG A 93 36.48 -35.69 -9.52
C ARG A 93 35.74 -35.86 -10.85
N ASP A 94 35.79 -34.84 -11.69
CA ASP A 94 35.14 -34.80 -13.01
C ASP A 94 33.59 -34.85 -12.95
N ILE A 95 32.99 -34.52 -11.79
CA ILE A 95 31.54 -34.43 -11.62
C ILE A 95 31.07 -33.01 -11.94
N TYR A 96 30.00 -32.89 -12.73
CA TYR A 96 29.33 -31.61 -12.95
C TYR A 96 28.69 -31.09 -11.66
N VAL A 97 29.17 -29.94 -11.19
CA VAL A 97 28.68 -29.24 -10.00
C VAL A 97 28.45 -27.76 -10.30
N ARG A 98 27.64 -27.11 -9.46
CA ARG A 98 27.53 -25.65 -9.40
C ARG A 98 28.25 -25.15 -8.16
N ARG A 99 29.03 -24.10 -8.29
CA ARG A 99 29.88 -23.56 -7.22
C ARG A 99 29.65 -22.06 -7.07
N GLY A 100 29.42 -21.63 -5.83
CA GLY A 100 29.40 -20.22 -5.45
C GLY A 100 30.55 -19.89 -4.50
N ILE A 101 31.15 -18.72 -4.68
CA ILE A 101 32.13 -18.17 -3.72
C ILE A 101 31.35 -17.37 -2.68
N LEU A 102 31.70 -17.52 -1.41
CA LEU A 102 31.02 -16.89 -0.29
C LEU A 102 31.90 -15.80 0.33
N ASP A 103 31.31 -14.65 0.61
CA ASP A 103 31.95 -13.59 1.41
C ASP A 103 31.77 -13.90 2.90
N ASN A 104 32.47 -14.94 3.38
CA ASN A 104 32.44 -15.38 4.77
C ASN A 104 33.84 -15.78 5.26
N GLU A 105 34.19 -15.37 6.48
CA GLU A 105 35.53 -15.62 7.03
C GLU A 105 35.82 -17.11 7.30
N VAL A 106 34.80 -17.94 7.50
CA VAL A 106 34.91 -19.35 7.91
C VAL A 106 34.57 -20.30 6.76
N ILE A 107 33.59 -19.96 5.92
CA ILE A 107 33.16 -20.77 4.78
C ILE A 107 33.59 -20.05 3.48
N ASP A 108 34.42 -20.71 2.67
CA ASP A 108 34.92 -20.15 1.41
C ASP A 108 33.91 -20.32 0.26
N ARG A 109 33.29 -21.51 0.17
CA ARG A 109 32.49 -21.90 -1.00
C ARG A 109 31.28 -22.74 -0.62
N ILE A 110 30.26 -22.61 -1.44
CA ILE A 110 29.11 -23.50 -1.51
C ILE A 110 29.12 -24.25 -2.83
N GLU A 111 28.81 -25.53 -2.79
CA GLU A 111 28.62 -26.35 -3.98
C GLU A 111 27.32 -27.14 -3.91
N ILE A 112 26.69 -27.28 -5.06
CA ILE A 112 25.51 -28.10 -5.28
C ILE A 112 25.83 -29.14 -6.33
N ASN A 113 25.30 -30.35 -6.14
CA ASN A 113 25.38 -31.43 -7.11
C ASN A 113 24.01 -31.59 -7.81
N PRO A 114 23.81 -30.97 -8.99
CA PRO A 114 22.51 -31.02 -9.69
C PRO A 114 22.11 -32.45 -10.06
N ALA A 115 23.07 -33.30 -10.41
CA ALA A 115 22.83 -34.69 -10.79
C ALA A 115 22.28 -35.57 -9.65
N ARG A 116 22.34 -35.09 -8.40
CA ARG A 116 21.87 -35.79 -7.20
C ARG A 116 20.60 -35.20 -6.59
N ILE A 117 19.98 -34.23 -7.25
CA ILE A 117 18.66 -33.74 -6.86
C ILE A 117 17.64 -34.87 -7.07
N THR A 118 16.96 -35.28 -6.01
CA THR A 118 16.01 -36.41 -6.06
C THR A 118 14.66 -36.03 -5.49
N LYS A 119 13.59 -36.56 -6.10
CA LYS A 119 12.24 -36.54 -5.51
C LYS A 119 12.20 -37.57 -4.39
N ILE A 120 11.83 -37.15 -3.18
CA ILE A 120 11.81 -38.00 -1.98
C ILE A 120 10.79 -39.14 -2.13
N ASN A 121 9.64 -38.83 -2.75
CA ASN A 121 8.59 -39.80 -2.97
C ASN A 121 7.93 -39.54 -4.33
N ASN A 122 8.01 -40.52 -5.23
CA ASN A 122 7.40 -40.43 -6.56
C ASN A 122 5.89 -40.76 -6.55
N SER A 123 5.33 -41.11 -5.39
CA SER A 123 3.91 -41.47 -5.21
C SER A 123 3.09 -40.37 -4.53
N VAL A 124 3.67 -39.21 -4.25
CA VAL A 124 2.94 -38.03 -3.76
C VAL A 124 2.63 -37.09 -4.92
N TYR A 125 1.45 -36.45 -4.85
CA TYR A 125 1.01 -35.51 -5.88
C TYR A 125 1.85 -34.23 -5.92
N VAL A 126 2.27 -33.72 -4.76
CA VAL A 126 3.18 -32.57 -4.65
C VAL A 126 4.59 -33.12 -4.38
N PRO A 127 5.58 -32.87 -5.26
CA PRO A 127 6.92 -33.41 -5.12
C PRO A 127 7.69 -32.68 -4.01
N ASN A 128 8.36 -33.47 -3.17
CA ASN A 128 9.37 -32.98 -2.24
C ASN A 128 10.74 -33.32 -2.79
N PHE A 129 11.64 -32.34 -2.81
CA PHE A 129 12.99 -32.50 -3.32
C PHE A 129 13.99 -32.59 -2.18
N LYS A 130 15.02 -33.40 -2.40
CA LYS A 130 16.19 -33.53 -1.53
C LYS A 130 17.41 -33.16 -2.36
N ILE A 131 18.11 -32.11 -1.95
CA ILE A 131 19.21 -31.48 -2.68
C ILE A 131 20.48 -31.58 -1.81
N PRO A 132 21.51 -32.33 -2.21
CA PRO A 132 22.77 -32.37 -1.48
C PRO A 132 23.60 -31.10 -1.75
N ILE A 133 24.07 -30.49 -0.67
CA ILE A 133 24.88 -29.28 -0.66
C ILE A 133 26.16 -29.55 0.12
N ARG A 134 27.30 -29.05 -0.38
CA ARG A 134 28.61 -29.09 0.29
C ARG A 134 29.13 -27.68 0.53
N LEU A 135 29.65 -27.45 1.73
CA LEU A 135 30.35 -26.22 2.11
C LEU A 135 31.82 -26.52 2.35
N TYR A 136 32.68 -25.60 1.92
CA TYR A 136 34.14 -25.70 2.04
C TYR A 136 34.64 -24.67 3.04
N ALA A 137 35.47 -25.11 3.99
CA ALA A 137 36.08 -24.19 4.96
C ALA A 137 37.13 -23.31 4.29
N ASN A 138 37.22 -22.06 4.76
CA ASN A 138 38.28 -21.15 4.36
C ASN A 138 39.66 -21.66 4.81
N ARG A 139 40.59 -21.80 3.86
CA ARG A 139 41.94 -22.36 4.13
C ARG A 139 42.72 -21.48 5.10
N ASP A 140 42.67 -20.16 4.87
CA ASP A 140 43.43 -19.16 5.62
C ASP A 140 42.91 -18.97 7.05
N ASN A 141 41.65 -19.34 7.31
CA ASN A 141 40.99 -19.17 8.60
C ASN A 141 40.47 -20.48 9.21
N SER A 142 41.03 -21.62 8.80
CA SER A 142 40.67 -22.91 9.38
C SER A 142 41.23 -23.04 10.81
N LYS A 143 40.37 -22.90 11.84
CA LYS A 143 40.78 -22.99 13.25
C LYS A 143 40.68 -24.42 13.83
N GLY A 144 40.74 -25.44 12.96
CA GLY A 144 40.75 -26.87 13.32
C GLY A 144 39.38 -27.51 13.59
N ASP A 145 39.37 -28.84 13.77
CA ASP A 145 38.15 -29.68 13.90
C ASP A 145 37.18 -29.20 14.99
N VAL A 146 37.71 -28.75 16.13
CA VAL A 146 36.91 -28.29 17.27
C VAL A 146 36.16 -27.00 16.91
N PHE A 147 36.82 -26.08 16.22
CA PHE A 147 36.17 -24.86 15.75
C PHE A 147 35.12 -25.16 14.69
N TRP A 148 35.44 -25.98 13.68
CA TRP A 148 34.49 -26.35 12.62
C TRP A 148 33.20 -26.94 13.20
N LYS A 149 33.32 -27.86 14.17
CA LYS A 149 32.16 -28.39 14.89
C LYS A 149 31.40 -27.31 15.66
N THR A 150 32.12 -26.44 16.38
CA THR A 150 31.51 -25.38 17.19
C THR A 150 30.79 -24.34 16.33
N TYR A 151 31.31 -24.04 15.15
CA TYR A 151 30.70 -23.10 14.21
C TYR A 151 29.35 -23.61 13.71
N PHE A 152 29.25 -24.89 13.35
CA PHE A 152 27.98 -25.47 12.88
C PHE A 152 27.02 -25.86 14.01
N ALA A 153 27.50 -26.51 15.07
CA ALA A 153 26.66 -27.01 16.16
C ALA A 153 26.37 -25.95 17.25
N GLY A 154 26.97 -24.76 17.13
CA GLY A 154 26.93 -23.70 18.13
C GLY A 154 27.80 -23.99 19.36
N GLY A 155 28.06 -22.95 20.15
CA GLY A 155 28.84 -23.04 21.39
C GLY A 155 29.80 -21.88 21.56
N SER A 156 30.85 -22.07 22.37
CA SER A 156 31.89 -21.07 22.57
C SER A 156 33.26 -21.59 22.15
N PHE A 157 33.98 -20.79 21.38
CA PHE A 157 35.35 -21.05 20.97
C PHE A 157 36.17 -19.77 21.12
N GLY A 158 37.37 -19.86 21.70
CA GLY A 158 38.26 -18.71 21.86
C GLY A 158 37.71 -17.56 22.73
N GLY A 159 36.64 -17.78 23.51
CA GLY A 159 35.97 -16.73 24.29
C GLY A 159 34.83 -16.01 23.56
N GLU A 160 34.61 -16.33 22.29
CA GLU A 160 33.46 -15.88 21.49
C GLU A 160 32.35 -16.94 21.51
N SER A 161 31.11 -16.52 21.26
CA SER A 161 29.94 -17.40 21.19
C SER A 161 29.41 -17.43 19.77
N TYR A 162 29.18 -18.63 19.23
CA TYR A 162 28.68 -18.86 17.89
C TYR A 162 27.27 -19.47 17.94
N PRO A 163 26.31 -18.98 17.14
CA PRO A 163 25.01 -19.60 17.01
C PRO A 163 25.13 -20.98 16.32
N SER A 164 24.15 -21.86 16.54
CA SER A 164 24.06 -23.10 15.78
C SER A 164 23.60 -22.79 14.36
N LEU A 165 24.38 -23.18 13.36
CA LEU A 165 23.96 -23.17 11.95
C LEU A 165 23.13 -24.42 11.61
N ILE A 166 23.25 -25.48 12.42
CA ILE A 166 22.44 -26.67 12.28
C ILE A 166 21.07 -26.38 12.91
N ASP A 167 20.06 -26.26 12.05
CA ASP A 167 18.65 -26.29 12.42
C ASP A 167 17.91 -27.30 11.54
N SER A 168 17.60 -28.45 12.13
CA SER A 168 16.82 -29.50 11.47
C SER A 168 15.37 -29.55 11.93
N THR A 169 14.92 -28.55 12.70
CA THR A 169 13.61 -28.54 13.34
C THR A 169 12.68 -27.49 12.77
N THR A 170 13.24 -26.37 12.33
CA THR A 170 12.48 -25.25 11.78
C THR A 170 12.21 -25.47 10.29
N ILE A 171 10.96 -25.21 9.88
CA ILE A 171 10.57 -25.13 8.48
C ILE A 171 10.48 -23.65 8.12
N PHE A 172 11.34 -23.22 7.22
CA PHE A 172 11.39 -21.85 6.71
C PHE A 172 10.51 -21.71 5.47
N TYR A 173 10.06 -20.49 5.21
CA TYR A 173 9.21 -20.15 4.05
C TYR A 173 9.87 -19.03 3.25
N ASP A 174 10.10 -19.29 1.97
CA ASP A 174 10.54 -18.25 1.03
C ASP A 174 9.31 -17.55 0.45
N GLY A 175 8.87 -16.48 1.12
CA GLY A 175 7.64 -15.77 0.84
C GLY A 175 7.82 -14.27 0.60
N SER A 176 8.73 -13.89 -0.29
CA SER A 176 8.87 -12.50 -0.77
C SER A 176 8.03 -12.25 -2.03
N PHE A 177 7.26 -11.17 -2.10
CA PHE A 177 6.43 -10.82 -3.27
C PHE A 177 6.20 -9.32 -3.40
N ARG A 178 5.71 -8.88 -4.57
CA ARG A 178 5.33 -7.48 -4.83
C ARG A 178 3.83 -7.31 -4.79
N PHE A 179 3.38 -6.18 -4.26
CA PHE A 179 1.99 -5.76 -4.31
C PHE A 179 1.89 -4.30 -4.78
N TYR A 180 1.00 -4.03 -5.74
CA TYR A 180 0.85 -2.72 -6.36
C TYR A 180 -0.39 -2.02 -5.79
N ASP A 181 -0.20 -1.03 -4.92
CA ASP A 181 -1.28 -0.25 -4.35
C ASP A 181 -1.53 1.07 -5.12
N SER A 182 -2.72 1.64 -4.92
CA SER A 182 -3.18 2.87 -5.57
C SER A 182 -3.10 4.08 -4.64
N TYR A 183 -2.93 5.28 -5.21
CA TYR A 183 -2.97 6.52 -4.42
C TYR A 183 -4.40 6.93 -4.08
N SER A 184 -4.59 7.60 -2.94
CA SER A 184 -5.88 8.25 -2.65
C SER A 184 -6.15 9.40 -3.63
N THR A 185 -7.42 9.77 -3.84
CA THR A 185 -7.78 10.88 -4.73
C THR A 185 -7.09 12.19 -4.39
N LEU A 186 -6.96 12.51 -3.10
CA LEU A 186 -6.28 13.72 -2.67
C LEU A 186 -4.77 13.64 -2.91
N ALA A 187 -4.12 12.49 -2.62
CA ALA A 187 -2.70 12.30 -2.91
C ALA A 187 -2.42 12.40 -4.42
N GLY A 188 -3.30 11.82 -5.24
CA GLY A 188 -3.23 11.93 -6.70
C GLY A 188 -3.35 13.38 -7.18
N LYS A 189 -4.35 14.13 -6.67
CA LYS A 189 -4.49 15.56 -7.00
C LYS A 189 -3.27 16.38 -6.59
N ALA A 190 -2.72 16.14 -5.39
CA ALA A 190 -1.51 16.81 -4.91
C ALA A 190 -0.33 16.55 -5.86
N SER A 191 -0.17 15.30 -6.32
CA SER A 191 0.86 14.96 -7.33
C SER A 191 0.64 15.72 -8.64
N THR A 192 -0.58 15.82 -9.15
CA THR A 192 -0.85 16.60 -10.37
C THR A 192 -0.54 18.08 -10.23
N ILE A 193 -0.87 18.68 -9.08
CA ILE A 193 -0.58 20.10 -8.82
C ILE A 193 0.92 20.36 -8.79
N LEU A 194 1.68 19.46 -8.15
CA LEU A 194 3.13 19.63 -7.97
C LEU A 194 3.94 19.28 -9.23
N ASN A 195 3.49 18.30 -10.03
CA ASN A 195 4.30 17.73 -11.13
C ASN A 195 3.72 17.91 -12.54
N ASN A 196 2.48 18.40 -12.64
CA ASN A 196 1.76 18.43 -13.91
C ASN A 196 1.60 17.03 -14.57
N THR A 197 1.74 15.95 -13.78
CA THR A 197 1.53 14.55 -14.19
C THR A 197 0.15 14.07 -13.72
N VAL A 198 -0.59 13.36 -14.57
CA VAL A 198 -1.88 12.76 -14.17
C VAL A 198 -1.61 11.37 -13.60
N PRO A 199 -1.91 11.10 -12.32
CA PRO A 199 -1.72 9.76 -11.76
C PRO A 199 -2.72 8.79 -12.39
N LEU A 200 -2.19 7.69 -12.97
CA LEU A 200 -2.97 6.73 -13.73
C LEU A 200 -3.89 5.83 -12.87
N LYS A 201 -3.60 5.66 -11.57
CA LYS A 201 -4.28 4.68 -10.71
C LYS A 201 -4.63 5.26 -9.34
N VAL A 202 -5.80 5.91 -9.26
CA VAL A 202 -6.34 6.51 -8.03
C VAL A 202 -7.51 5.69 -7.49
N ARG A 203 -7.53 5.43 -6.19
CA ARG A 203 -8.70 4.95 -5.46
C ARG A 203 -9.56 6.11 -4.97
N GLU A 204 -10.86 5.92 -5.00
CA GLU A 204 -11.87 6.90 -4.63
C GLU A 204 -12.91 6.25 -3.71
N VAL A 205 -13.11 6.82 -2.54
CA VAL A 205 -14.25 6.51 -1.67
C VAL A 205 -14.99 7.81 -1.41
N THR A 206 -16.21 7.92 -1.93
CA THR A 206 -17.02 9.15 -1.92
C THR A 206 -18.45 8.87 -1.48
N CYS A 207 -19.15 9.95 -1.14
CA CYS A 207 -20.58 9.92 -0.83
C CYS A 207 -21.39 10.65 -1.90
N ASN A 208 -22.54 10.08 -2.22
CA ASN A 208 -23.51 10.65 -3.14
C ASN A 208 -24.80 10.95 -2.38
N TYR A 209 -25.32 12.15 -2.61
CA TYR A 209 -26.56 12.65 -2.03
C TYR A 209 -27.23 13.46 -3.14
N ASN A 210 -28.17 12.82 -3.83
CA ASN A 210 -28.77 13.34 -5.06
C ASN A 210 -30.28 13.55 -4.84
N ASP A 211 -30.84 14.55 -5.52
CA ASP A 211 -32.28 14.73 -5.75
C ASP A 211 -33.17 14.78 -4.49
N TYR A 212 -32.93 15.76 -3.60
CA TYR A 212 -33.75 15.89 -2.40
C TYR A 212 -35.18 16.35 -2.72
N ASP A 213 -36.14 15.56 -2.29
CA ASP A 213 -37.55 15.91 -2.27
C ASP A 213 -38.24 15.43 -0.98
N LYS A 214 -39.55 15.66 -0.88
CA LYS A 214 -40.35 15.24 0.29
C LYS A 214 -40.28 13.73 0.57
N TYR A 215 -40.03 12.91 -0.45
CA TYR A 215 -39.96 11.47 -0.29
C TYR A 215 -38.56 11.03 0.16
N VAL A 216 -37.51 11.72 -0.26
CA VAL A 216 -36.15 11.57 0.29
C VAL A 216 -36.13 11.90 1.79
N ASP A 217 -36.75 13.01 2.19
CA ASP A 217 -36.92 13.39 3.60
C ASP A 217 -37.67 12.31 4.41
N ALA A 218 -38.78 11.81 3.86
CA ALA A 218 -39.55 10.73 4.47
C ALA A 218 -38.72 9.44 4.60
N TYR A 219 -37.94 9.09 3.58
CA TYR A 219 -37.06 7.92 3.62
C TYR A 219 -35.94 8.08 4.64
N GLN A 220 -35.30 9.24 4.75
CA GLN A 220 -34.26 9.49 5.75
C GLN A 220 -34.78 9.32 7.18
N LYS A 221 -35.95 9.89 7.47
CA LYS A 221 -36.62 9.73 8.77
C LYS A 221 -36.93 8.27 9.05
N TRP A 222 -37.48 7.57 8.05
CA TRP A 222 -37.77 6.15 8.15
C TRP A 222 -36.51 5.28 8.32
N ALA A 223 -35.42 5.60 7.62
CA ALA A 223 -34.15 4.89 7.69
C ALA A 223 -33.46 5.08 9.04
N ALA A 224 -33.54 6.30 9.60
CA ALA A 224 -33.06 6.61 10.94
C ALA A 224 -33.76 5.76 12.02
N ASP A 225 -35.06 5.51 11.86
CA ASP A 225 -35.87 4.68 12.76
C ASP A 225 -35.59 3.16 12.64
N GLN A 226 -34.83 2.71 11.63
CA GLN A 226 -34.52 1.29 11.47
C GLN A 226 -33.52 0.79 12.52
N SER A 227 -33.80 -0.38 13.09
CA SER A 227 -32.95 -1.00 14.11
C SER A 227 -31.60 -1.50 13.58
N SER A 228 -31.40 -1.53 12.26
CA SER A 228 -30.17 -1.98 11.60
C SER A 228 -30.14 -1.53 10.15
N GLU A 229 -28.95 -1.22 9.67
CA GLU A 229 -28.63 -0.88 8.28
C GLU A 229 -28.99 -2.02 7.31
N LEU A 230 -28.83 -3.27 7.73
CA LEU A 230 -29.13 -4.45 6.92
C LEU A 230 -30.63 -4.63 6.63
N LEU A 231 -31.50 -3.82 7.25
CA LEU A 231 -32.92 -3.77 6.92
C LEU A 231 -33.22 -2.76 5.81
N LEU A 232 -32.30 -1.82 5.55
CA LEU A 232 -32.42 -0.86 4.45
C LEU A 232 -32.30 -1.58 3.10
N PRO A 233 -32.90 -1.04 2.03
CA PRO A 233 -32.81 -1.64 0.70
C PRO A 233 -31.36 -1.70 0.20
N ASN A 234 -30.90 -2.91 -0.16
CA ASN A 234 -29.58 -3.10 -0.75
C ASN A 234 -29.62 -2.89 -2.26
N TYR A 235 -28.67 -2.08 -2.77
CA TYR A 235 -28.52 -1.72 -4.18
C TYR A 235 -28.57 -2.94 -5.12
N TYR A 236 -27.76 -3.97 -4.84
CA TYR A 236 -27.60 -5.13 -5.70
C TYR A 236 -28.84 -6.02 -5.70
N VAL A 237 -29.46 -6.21 -4.52
CA VAL A 237 -30.73 -6.95 -4.40
C VAL A 237 -31.85 -6.27 -5.18
N MET A 238 -31.92 -4.93 -5.13
CA MET A 238 -32.90 -4.15 -5.90
C MET A 238 -32.67 -4.28 -7.40
N TRP A 239 -31.40 -4.21 -7.82
CA TRP A 239 -31.03 -4.30 -9.23
C TRP A 239 -31.38 -5.67 -9.83
N ASP A 240 -31.03 -6.76 -9.15
CA ASP A 240 -31.34 -8.12 -9.61
C ASP A 240 -32.84 -8.34 -9.76
N TYR A 241 -33.63 -7.85 -8.80
CA TYR A 241 -35.07 -7.92 -8.86
C TYR A 241 -35.65 -7.12 -10.04
N HIS A 242 -35.14 -5.90 -10.28
CA HIS A 242 -35.56 -5.08 -11.40
C HIS A 242 -35.31 -5.79 -12.75
N GLN A 243 -34.14 -6.40 -12.93
CA GLN A 243 -33.81 -7.18 -14.12
C GLN A 243 -34.76 -8.36 -14.32
N TYR A 244 -35.12 -9.05 -13.24
CA TYR A 244 -36.06 -10.18 -13.28
C TYR A 244 -37.47 -9.78 -13.75
N VAL A 245 -37.97 -8.63 -13.33
CA VAL A 245 -39.36 -8.20 -13.59
C VAL A 245 -39.52 -7.48 -14.94
N THR A 246 -38.51 -6.73 -15.39
CA THR A 246 -38.62 -5.84 -16.57
C THR A 246 -38.28 -6.48 -17.91
N LEU A 247 -37.66 -7.67 -17.92
CA LEU A 247 -37.28 -8.39 -19.15
C LEU A 247 -38.13 -9.66 -19.36
N PRO A 248 -39.41 -9.55 -19.77
CA PRO A 248 -40.24 -10.71 -20.08
C PRO A 248 -39.69 -11.41 -21.34
N GLY A 249 -39.04 -12.56 -21.19
CA GLY A 249 -38.56 -13.38 -22.30
C GLY A 249 -37.15 -13.95 -22.17
N ARG A 250 -36.35 -13.53 -21.18
CA ARG A 250 -35.22 -14.35 -20.71
C ARG A 250 -35.79 -15.47 -19.84
N GLU A 251 -36.30 -16.54 -20.47
CA GLU A 251 -36.30 -17.82 -19.78
C GLU A 251 -34.83 -18.08 -19.40
N MET A 252 -34.50 -18.12 -18.10
CA MET A 252 -33.26 -18.79 -17.69
C MET A 252 -33.34 -20.17 -18.33
N GLU A 253 -32.37 -20.51 -19.17
CA GLU A 253 -32.40 -21.74 -19.96
C GLU A 253 -32.88 -22.90 -19.08
N ASN A 254 -33.95 -23.55 -19.54
CA ASN A 254 -34.59 -24.70 -18.91
C ASN A 254 -33.57 -25.83 -18.75
N THR A 255 -32.75 -25.77 -17.71
CA THR A 255 -32.12 -26.96 -17.13
C THR A 255 -33.07 -27.49 -16.08
N GLU A 256 -33.31 -28.81 -16.06
CA GLU A 256 -34.29 -29.53 -15.23
C GLU A 256 -34.11 -29.35 -13.69
N PHE A 257 -33.22 -28.46 -13.25
CA PHE A 257 -32.97 -28.04 -11.88
C PHE A 257 -33.84 -26.86 -11.39
N SER A 258 -34.57 -26.17 -12.27
CA SER A 258 -35.13 -24.83 -11.98
C SER A 258 -36.30 -24.78 -10.98
N ALA A 259 -36.87 -25.91 -10.56
CA ALA A 259 -38.00 -25.92 -9.62
C ALA A 259 -37.58 -25.73 -8.15
N ASP A 260 -36.34 -26.13 -7.79
CA ASP A 260 -35.86 -26.14 -6.39
C ASP A 260 -34.82 -25.04 -6.07
N THR A 261 -34.34 -24.29 -7.07
CA THR A 261 -33.26 -23.27 -6.98
C THR A 261 -33.75 -21.84 -6.72
N LEU A 262 -35.03 -21.55 -7.00
CA LEU A 262 -35.69 -20.28 -6.74
C LEU A 262 -35.93 -19.86 -5.26
N PRO A 263 -35.81 -20.68 -4.19
CA PRO A 263 -36.31 -20.29 -2.86
C PRO A 263 -35.60 -19.13 -2.18
N ILE A 264 -34.32 -18.82 -2.47
CA ILE A 264 -33.56 -17.80 -1.71
C ILE A 264 -33.68 -16.41 -2.33
N ALA A 265 -33.55 -16.29 -3.66
CA ALA A 265 -33.96 -15.08 -4.38
C ALA A 265 -35.46 -14.80 -4.18
N LYS A 266 -36.30 -15.85 -4.15
CA LYS A 266 -37.70 -15.74 -3.70
C LYS A 266 -37.81 -15.38 -2.23
N SER A 267 -37.03 -15.92 -1.29
CA SER A 267 -37.18 -15.60 0.15
C SER A 267 -36.71 -14.18 0.47
N ALA A 268 -35.61 -13.72 -0.13
CA ALA A 268 -35.17 -12.34 -0.03
C ALA A 268 -36.21 -11.37 -0.63
N SER A 269 -36.81 -11.70 -1.79
CA SER A 269 -37.94 -10.95 -2.38
C SER A 269 -39.31 -11.19 -1.71
N TYR A 270 -39.48 -12.26 -0.92
CA TYR A 270 -40.67 -12.45 -0.06
C TYR A 270 -40.56 -11.57 1.19
N HIS A 271 -39.35 -11.30 1.68
CA HIS A 271 -39.10 -10.40 2.80
C HIS A 271 -39.05 -8.93 2.39
N TYR A 272 -38.62 -8.64 1.16
CA TYR A 272 -38.77 -7.35 0.50
C TYR A 272 -39.81 -7.44 -0.60
N HIS A 273 -41.08 -7.18 -0.28
CA HIS A 273 -42.13 -7.22 -1.30
C HIS A 273 -42.01 -5.99 -2.21
N PHE A 274 -41.22 -6.12 -3.27
CA PHE A 274 -41.17 -5.14 -4.34
C PHE A 274 -42.50 -5.14 -5.08
N PRO A 275 -43.06 -3.97 -5.37
CA PRO A 275 -44.41 -3.93 -5.87
C PRO A 275 -44.35 -4.22 -7.40
N SER A 276 -45.36 -4.95 -7.92
CA SER A 276 -45.30 -5.63 -9.23
C SER A 276 -44.94 -4.72 -10.41
N GLY A 277 -44.22 -5.22 -11.42
CA GLY A 277 -43.74 -4.43 -12.59
C GLY A 277 -44.72 -3.46 -13.25
N SER A 278 -46.03 -3.72 -13.14
CA SER A 278 -47.11 -2.84 -13.60
C SER A 278 -47.20 -1.46 -12.94
N ILE A 279 -46.48 -1.20 -11.83
CA ILE A 279 -46.45 0.15 -11.22
C ILE A 279 -45.36 1.02 -11.82
N TYR A 280 -44.37 0.44 -12.50
CA TYR A 280 -43.34 1.18 -13.22
C TYR A 280 -43.81 1.57 -14.62
N GLU A 281 -44.78 0.85 -15.19
CA GLU A 281 -45.48 1.26 -16.42
C GLU A 281 -46.39 2.48 -16.16
N GLY A 282 -45.84 3.68 -16.37
CA GLY A 282 -46.62 4.93 -16.39
C GLY A 282 -46.29 5.94 -15.29
N LYS A 283 -45.15 5.83 -14.61
CA LYS A 283 -44.73 6.84 -13.63
C LYS A 283 -44.03 8.02 -14.27
N ASN A 284 -44.38 9.21 -13.78
CA ASN A 284 -43.54 10.40 -13.91
C ASN A 284 -42.39 10.24 -12.90
N THR A 285 -41.18 10.65 -13.28
CA THR A 285 -39.87 10.61 -12.59
C THR A 285 -39.79 11.09 -11.12
N ASN A 286 -40.91 11.33 -10.43
CA ASN A 286 -40.98 12.01 -9.15
C ASN A 286 -41.63 11.14 -8.05
N GLN A 287 -41.34 9.85 -7.99
CA GLN A 287 -41.78 9.02 -6.85
C GLN A 287 -40.63 8.17 -6.32
N TYR A 288 -40.11 8.55 -5.14
CA TYR A 288 -38.99 7.87 -4.49
C TYR A 288 -39.36 6.48 -3.97
N ILE A 289 -38.39 5.57 -3.98
CA ILE A 289 -38.53 4.15 -3.64
C ILE A 289 -39.06 3.91 -2.22
N GLY A 290 -38.75 4.80 -1.28
CA GLY A 290 -39.18 4.71 0.12
C GLY A 290 -40.69 4.61 0.32
N GLU A 291 -41.51 5.27 -0.52
CA GLU A 291 -42.98 5.14 -0.46
C GLU A 291 -43.49 3.81 -1.01
N PHE A 292 -42.72 3.07 -1.79
CA PHE A 292 -43.12 1.80 -2.40
C PHE A 292 -42.69 0.59 -1.58
N PHE A 293 -41.75 0.77 -0.66
CA PHE A 293 -41.25 -0.22 0.27
C PHE A 293 -42.20 -0.45 1.49
N ILE A 294 -43.51 -0.41 1.25
CA ILE A 294 -44.54 -0.45 2.31
C ILE A 294 -44.63 -1.84 3.00
N HIS A 295 -43.93 -2.87 2.51
CA HIS A 295 -43.97 -4.21 3.11
C HIS A 295 -42.59 -4.69 3.52
N HIS A 296 -42.04 -4.03 4.53
CA HIS A 296 -40.89 -4.48 5.30
C HIS A 296 -41.15 -5.83 5.99
N PRO A 297 -40.10 -6.61 6.32
CA PRO A 297 -40.22 -7.82 7.13
C PRO A 297 -41.00 -7.51 8.41
N ARG A 298 -42.25 -7.99 8.46
CA ARG A 298 -43.24 -7.55 9.46
C ARG A 298 -42.97 -8.22 10.80
N THR A 299 -42.56 -9.48 10.74
CA THR A 299 -42.26 -10.29 11.92
C THR A 299 -40.80 -10.17 12.34
N ILE A 300 -40.53 -10.41 13.62
CA ILE A 300 -39.16 -10.44 14.17
C ILE A 300 -38.32 -11.51 13.46
N SER A 301 -38.93 -12.64 13.10
CA SER A 301 -38.25 -13.74 12.41
C SER A 301 -37.79 -13.35 11.01
N GLU A 302 -38.63 -12.68 10.23
CA GLU A 302 -38.27 -12.19 8.89
C GLU A 302 -37.15 -11.15 8.97
N ARG A 303 -37.22 -10.21 9.93
CA ARG A 303 -36.15 -9.20 10.12
C ARG A 303 -34.81 -9.85 10.41
N ARG A 304 -34.79 -10.84 11.31
CA ARG A 304 -33.57 -11.59 11.63
C ARG A 304 -33.03 -12.33 10.41
N ALA A 305 -33.90 -12.99 9.63
CA ALA A 305 -33.48 -13.68 8.42
C ALA A 305 -32.89 -12.72 7.38
N THR A 306 -33.54 -11.58 7.15
CA THR A 306 -33.04 -10.51 6.26
C THR A 306 -31.69 -9.97 6.70
N GLN A 307 -31.51 -9.73 8.01
CA GLN A 307 -30.24 -9.29 8.56
C GLN A 307 -29.16 -10.35 8.36
N THR A 308 -29.44 -11.61 8.70
CA THR A 308 -28.48 -12.71 8.53
C THR A 308 -28.04 -12.85 7.08
N LEU A 309 -28.96 -12.92 6.12
CA LEU A 309 -28.65 -13.08 4.69
C LEU A 309 -27.75 -11.98 4.14
N GLN A 310 -27.91 -10.75 4.63
CA GLN A 310 -27.18 -9.58 4.13
C GLN A 310 -25.89 -9.29 4.88
N GLN A 311 -25.46 -10.14 5.82
CA GLN A 311 -24.17 -9.96 6.50
C GLN A 311 -22.99 -10.04 5.54
N ASN A 312 -23.12 -10.84 4.48
CA ASN A 312 -22.10 -10.99 3.44
C ASN A 312 -22.74 -10.87 2.05
N ILE A 313 -22.13 -10.10 1.15
CA ILE A 313 -22.55 -10.00 -0.26
C ILE A 313 -21.38 -10.42 -1.14
N MET A 314 -21.63 -11.33 -2.07
CA MET A 314 -20.60 -11.96 -2.90
C MET A 314 -20.79 -11.64 -4.37
N PHE A 315 -19.69 -11.29 -5.04
CA PHE A 315 -19.58 -11.04 -6.46
C PHE A 315 -18.61 -12.07 -7.04
N ASP A 316 -19.15 -13.21 -7.48
CA ASP A 316 -18.36 -14.29 -8.08
C ASP A 316 -18.07 -13.99 -9.56
N GLN A 317 -17.48 -14.94 -10.30
CA GLN A 317 -17.22 -14.74 -11.72
C GLN A 317 -18.50 -14.46 -12.52
N ASN A 318 -19.62 -15.10 -12.18
CA ASN A 318 -20.86 -15.04 -12.95
C ASN A 318 -21.47 -13.64 -12.98
N TRP A 319 -21.24 -12.84 -11.93
CA TRP A 319 -21.55 -11.41 -11.91
C TRP A 319 -20.93 -10.66 -13.11
N TYR A 320 -19.72 -11.08 -13.56
CA TYR A 320 -18.96 -10.41 -14.62
C TYR A 320 -19.12 -11.04 -16.01
N HIS A 321 -19.60 -12.30 -16.14
CA HIS A 321 -19.70 -13.02 -17.43
C HIS A 321 -20.92 -12.67 -18.30
N LEU A 322 -21.88 -11.92 -17.77
CA LEU A 322 -23.10 -11.58 -18.51
C LEU A 322 -22.83 -10.44 -19.50
N GLY A 323 -22.47 -10.81 -20.73
CA GLY A 323 -22.32 -9.88 -21.84
C GLY A 323 -23.61 -9.13 -22.24
N GLY A 324 -24.03 -8.13 -21.46
CA GLY A 324 -24.84 -7.01 -21.97
C GLY A 324 -25.61 -6.22 -20.91
N PRO A 325 -26.13 -5.04 -21.25
CA PRO A 325 -25.52 -3.93 -22.01
C PRO A 325 -24.83 -2.94 -21.04
N SER A 326 -23.80 -2.23 -21.51
CA SER A 326 -23.08 -1.16 -20.80
C SER A 326 -22.49 -1.57 -19.44
N HIS A 327 -21.20 -1.90 -19.48
CA HIS A 327 -20.24 -1.44 -18.50
C HIS A 327 -20.84 -0.59 -17.38
N ILE A 328 -21.01 -1.16 -16.19
CA ILE A 328 -20.94 -0.35 -14.98
C ILE A 328 -19.44 0.02 -14.83
N THR A 329 -18.89 0.70 -15.83
CA THR A 329 -17.65 1.41 -15.65
C THR A 329 -17.96 2.49 -14.64
N ALA A 330 -16.92 2.79 -13.90
CA ALA A 330 -16.94 3.73 -12.82
C ALA A 330 -17.39 5.16 -13.27
N GLU A 331 -17.47 5.42 -14.58
CA GLU A 331 -18.13 6.59 -15.19
C GLU A 331 -19.68 6.56 -15.14
N TRP A 332 -20.33 5.41 -15.34
CA TRP A 332 -21.80 5.29 -15.41
C TRP A 332 -22.48 5.33 -14.03
N VAL A 333 -21.74 4.95 -12.98
CA VAL A 333 -22.18 5.01 -11.58
C VAL A 333 -22.11 6.45 -11.04
N GLY A 334 -21.17 7.26 -11.55
CA GLY A 334 -21.00 8.65 -11.15
C GLY A 334 -21.98 9.61 -11.84
N THR A 335 -22.62 9.19 -12.94
CA THR A 335 -23.57 10.01 -13.73
C THR A 335 -25.04 9.65 -13.50
N GLY A 336 -25.34 8.53 -12.83
CA GLY A 336 -26.72 8.06 -12.62
C GLY A 336 -27.33 7.29 -13.81
N GLU A 337 -26.57 7.05 -14.89
CA GLU A 337 -27.11 6.51 -16.15
C GLU A 337 -27.26 4.97 -16.21
N ALA A 338 -26.65 4.21 -15.29
CA ALA A 338 -26.76 2.74 -15.25
C ALA A 338 -28.04 2.21 -14.56
N LEU A 339 -28.87 3.12 -14.07
CA LEU A 339 -30.15 2.84 -13.45
C LEU A 339 -31.24 3.51 -14.28
N PRO A 340 -32.47 2.97 -14.33
CA PRO A 340 -33.62 3.83 -14.58
C PRO A 340 -33.54 5.02 -13.61
N ASP A 341 -33.77 6.25 -14.08
CA ASP A 341 -33.64 7.51 -13.31
C ASP A 341 -34.21 7.41 -11.86
N ASP A 342 -35.23 6.57 -11.67
CA ASP A 342 -35.89 6.28 -10.40
C ASP A 342 -34.98 5.66 -9.30
N LEU A 343 -33.92 4.91 -9.65
CA LEU A 343 -33.00 4.24 -8.71
C LEU A 343 -31.76 5.08 -8.37
N ALA A 344 -31.49 6.16 -9.12
CA ALA A 344 -30.35 7.06 -8.93
C ALA A 344 -30.49 8.02 -7.73
N SER A 345 -31.68 8.07 -7.13
CA SER A 345 -32.06 8.99 -6.05
C SER A 345 -31.64 8.51 -4.64
N MET A 346 -31.23 7.25 -4.47
CA MET A 346 -30.78 6.75 -3.16
C MET A 346 -29.40 7.30 -2.81
N TYR A 347 -29.32 8.03 -1.70
CA TYR A 347 -28.02 8.45 -1.17
C TYR A 347 -27.20 7.22 -0.77
N ASN A 348 -25.92 7.23 -1.14
CA ASN A 348 -25.05 6.04 -1.08
C ASN A 348 -23.59 6.43 -0.82
N ILE A 349 -22.79 5.43 -0.44
CA ILE A 349 -21.33 5.50 -0.46
C ILE A 349 -20.83 4.68 -1.64
N SER A 350 -19.93 5.27 -2.43
CA SER A 350 -19.31 4.64 -3.58
C SER A 350 -17.83 4.40 -3.29
N LEU A 351 -17.38 3.16 -3.50
CA LEU A 351 -15.98 2.77 -3.42
C LEU A 351 -15.54 2.38 -4.82
N ARG A 352 -14.43 2.95 -5.27
CA ARG A 352 -13.81 2.70 -6.56
C ARG A 352 -12.32 2.52 -6.36
N PHE A 353 -11.76 1.43 -6.86
CA PHE A 353 -10.32 1.22 -6.79
C PHE A 353 -9.82 0.47 -8.02
N PRO A 354 -8.58 0.75 -8.46
CA PRO A 354 -7.97 0.02 -9.57
C PRO A 354 -7.95 -1.48 -9.30
N ARG A 355 -8.44 -2.26 -10.26
CA ARG A 355 -8.32 -3.71 -10.23
C ARG A 355 -6.88 -4.10 -10.46
N HIS A 356 -6.39 -5.06 -9.69
CA HIS A 356 -5.10 -5.69 -9.94
C HIS A 356 -5.22 -6.59 -11.17
N LYS A 357 -4.86 -5.99 -12.31
CA LYS A 357 -4.51 -6.65 -13.57
C LYS A 357 -2.99 -6.73 -13.65
N GLN A 358 -2.45 -7.80 -14.23
CA GLN A 358 -1.01 -7.87 -14.48
C GLN A 358 -0.71 -6.82 -15.56
N ASP A 359 0.29 -5.96 -15.34
CA ASP A 359 0.67 -4.87 -16.26
C ASP A 359 0.81 -5.43 -17.68
N THR A 360 -0.17 -5.12 -18.51
CA THR A 360 0.11 -4.95 -19.92
C THR A 360 0.76 -3.59 -20.01
N ASP A 361 2.06 -3.54 -20.28
CA ASP A 361 2.62 -2.36 -20.93
C ASP A 361 1.71 -2.05 -22.12
N GLU A 362 0.93 -0.97 -22.03
CA GLU A 362 0.04 -0.51 -23.11
C GLU A 362 0.84 0.00 -24.33
N ASN A 363 2.17 -0.13 -24.32
CA ASN A 363 3.08 0.34 -25.36
C ASN A 363 3.58 -0.72 -26.34
N PHE A 364 3.17 -1.99 -26.25
CA PHE A 364 3.54 -3.00 -27.25
C PHE A 364 2.35 -3.53 -28.05
N SER A 365 2.15 -2.93 -29.23
CA SER A 365 1.33 -3.51 -30.30
C SER A 365 2.05 -4.72 -30.90
N TYR A 366 1.84 -5.92 -30.35
CA TYR A 366 2.13 -7.17 -31.07
C TYR A 366 0.85 -7.79 -31.61
N SER A 367 0.79 -7.88 -32.94
CA SER A 367 -0.34 -8.39 -33.69
C SER A 367 -0.33 -9.92 -33.77
N THR A 368 -0.77 -10.65 -32.73
CA THR A 368 -1.31 -12.02 -32.91
C THR A 368 -2.26 -12.42 -31.78
N LEU A 369 -3.55 -12.27 -32.05
CA LEU A 369 -4.73 -12.49 -31.20
C LEU A 369 -4.94 -13.90 -30.59
N GLU A 370 -4.05 -14.88 -30.82
CA GLU A 370 -4.30 -16.28 -30.42
C GLU A 370 -3.25 -16.89 -29.47
N ALA A 371 -2.17 -16.18 -29.13
CA ALA A 371 -1.18 -16.61 -28.13
C ALA A 371 -1.17 -15.73 -26.86
N GLU A 372 -1.81 -14.56 -26.89
CA GLU A 372 -1.82 -13.59 -25.78
C GLU A 372 -2.80 -13.91 -24.65
N GLN A 373 -3.73 -14.85 -24.84
CA GLN A 373 -4.76 -15.18 -23.83
C GLN A 373 -4.34 -16.29 -22.84
N ALA A 374 -3.23 -16.99 -23.07
CA ALA A 374 -3.04 -18.30 -22.45
C ALA A 374 -2.38 -18.31 -21.05
N TYR A 375 -1.54 -17.35 -20.63
CA TYR A 375 -0.74 -17.56 -19.40
C TYR A 375 -0.37 -16.30 -18.59
N LYS A 376 -1.35 -15.57 -18.04
CA LYS A 376 -1.10 -14.33 -17.25
C LYS A 376 -1.61 -14.33 -15.79
N PHE A 377 -2.58 -15.17 -15.43
CA PHE A 377 -3.01 -15.32 -14.03
C PHE A 377 -3.37 -16.77 -13.75
N ARG A 378 -2.49 -17.58 -13.17
CA ARG A 378 -2.66 -19.03 -13.19
C ARG A 378 -3.60 -19.55 -12.10
N ILE A 379 -3.47 -19.11 -10.86
CA ILE A 379 -4.28 -19.58 -9.71
C ILE A 379 -5.72 -19.03 -9.81
N ARG A 380 -5.86 -17.77 -10.16
CA ARG A 380 -7.13 -17.10 -10.49
C ARG A 380 -7.85 -17.80 -11.65
N ASN A 381 -7.12 -18.17 -12.72
CA ASN A 381 -7.69 -18.93 -13.84
C ASN A 381 -8.10 -20.34 -13.41
N ILE A 382 -7.34 -21.00 -12.54
CA ILE A 382 -7.72 -22.30 -11.98
C ILE A 382 -9.06 -22.18 -11.24
N ILE A 383 -9.28 -21.10 -10.49
CA ILE A 383 -10.58 -20.87 -9.83
C ILE A 383 -11.69 -20.60 -10.87
N GLU A 384 -11.43 -19.68 -11.81
CA GLU A 384 -12.45 -19.20 -12.75
C GLU A 384 -12.86 -20.25 -13.80
N ASN A 385 -11.88 -20.87 -14.45
CA ASN A 385 -12.11 -21.82 -15.55
C ASN A 385 -12.78 -23.12 -15.09
N ASN A 386 -12.69 -23.43 -13.80
CA ASN A 386 -13.36 -24.58 -13.19
C ASN A 386 -14.67 -24.20 -12.48
N ASN A 387 -15.20 -22.98 -12.68
CA ASN A 387 -16.42 -22.49 -12.03
C ASN A 387 -16.39 -22.55 -10.48
N PHE A 388 -15.20 -22.53 -9.90
CA PHE A 388 -15.00 -22.70 -8.46
C PHE A 388 -15.16 -21.39 -7.67
N SER A 389 -15.30 -20.23 -8.33
CA SER A 389 -15.32 -18.92 -7.64
C SER A 389 -16.44 -18.76 -6.61
N SER A 390 -17.64 -19.29 -6.88
CA SER A 390 -18.75 -19.30 -5.91
C SER A 390 -18.39 -20.04 -4.62
N LYS A 391 -17.94 -21.29 -4.74
CA LYS A 391 -17.56 -22.13 -3.60
C LYS A 391 -16.30 -21.61 -2.90
N PHE A 392 -15.36 -21.05 -3.66
CA PHE A 392 -14.18 -20.37 -3.13
C PHE A 392 -14.55 -19.20 -2.22
N LEU A 393 -15.44 -18.28 -2.65
CA LEU A 393 -15.86 -17.14 -1.84
C LEU A 393 -16.65 -17.55 -0.59
N GLU A 394 -17.51 -18.57 -0.68
CA GLU A 394 -18.21 -19.16 0.48
C GLU A 394 -17.21 -19.65 1.53
N LEU A 395 -16.28 -20.51 1.13
CA LEU A 395 -15.29 -21.10 2.02
C LEU A 395 -14.29 -20.05 2.55
N LEU A 396 -13.93 -19.05 1.74
CA LEU A 396 -13.08 -17.95 2.17
C LEU A 396 -13.75 -17.10 3.26
N LYS A 397 -15.04 -16.80 3.10
CA LYS A 397 -15.85 -16.16 4.13
C LYS A 397 -15.90 -16.98 5.40
N ASP A 398 -16.13 -18.30 5.30
CA ASP A 398 -16.20 -19.18 6.47
C ASP A 398 -14.86 -19.36 7.19
N LEU A 399 -13.76 -19.32 6.45
CA LEU A 399 -12.42 -19.30 7.01
C LEU A 399 -12.17 -17.99 7.78
N ASP A 400 -12.52 -16.85 7.19
CA ASP A 400 -12.36 -15.52 7.80
C ASP A 400 -13.26 -15.32 9.04
N GLU A 401 -14.44 -15.92 9.07
CA GLU A 401 -15.36 -15.92 10.23
C GLU A 401 -14.95 -16.95 11.31
N GLY A 402 -13.96 -17.80 11.05
CA GLY A 402 -13.50 -18.84 11.97
C GLY A 402 -14.45 -20.05 12.06
N THR A 403 -15.38 -20.20 11.11
CA THR A 403 -16.25 -21.37 10.97
C THR A 403 -15.46 -22.59 10.53
N ILE A 404 -14.42 -22.39 9.71
CA ILE A 404 -13.47 -23.42 9.30
C ILE A 404 -12.23 -23.31 10.19
N THR A 405 -11.94 -24.36 10.97
CA THR A 405 -10.77 -24.39 11.87
C THR A 405 -9.71 -25.40 11.43
N GLN A 406 -10.02 -26.23 10.43
CA GLN A 406 -9.12 -27.26 9.90
C GLN A 406 -8.05 -26.68 8.96
N VAL A 407 -8.32 -25.49 8.41
CA VAL A 407 -7.36 -24.71 7.63
C VAL A 407 -6.92 -23.55 8.54
N PRO A 408 -5.67 -23.53 9.03
CA PRO A 408 -5.19 -22.43 9.85
C PRO A 408 -5.14 -21.13 9.05
N LEU A 409 -5.75 -20.08 9.60
CA LEU A 409 -5.59 -18.70 9.15
C LEU A 409 -4.61 -17.99 10.09
N ASP A 410 -3.32 -18.20 9.83
CA ASP A 410 -2.24 -17.77 10.70
C ASP A 410 -1.85 -16.31 10.43
N THR A 411 -1.47 -15.59 11.47
CA THR A 411 -0.91 -14.23 11.35
C THR A 411 0.61 -14.30 11.37
N HIS A 412 1.24 -13.68 10.39
CA HIS A 412 2.69 -13.64 10.27
C HIS A 412 3.20 -12.22 10.11
N ALA A 413 4.37 -11.96 10.67
CA ALA A 413 5.09 -10.72 10.45
C ALA A 413 5.74 -10.72 9.06
N TYR A 414 5.77 -9.54 8.44
CA TYR A 414 6.39 -9.25 7.16
C TYR A 414 7.13 -7.91 7.27
N SER A 415 8.29 -7.83 6.64
CA SER A 415 8.96 -6.56 6.36
C SER A 415 8.46 -6.04 5.03
N VAL A 416 7.99 -4.80 5.02
CA VAL A 416 7.31 -4.18 3.89
C VAL A 416 8.06 -2.93 3.50
N GLU A 417 8.81 -3.02 2.40
CA GLU A 417 9.38 -1.86 1.72
C GLU A 417 8.27 -1.18 0.93
N THR A 418 7.90 0.02 1.34
CA THR A 418 6.99 0.90 0.61
C THR A 418 7.83 1.82 -0.27
N GLN A 419 7.81 1.57 -1.57
CA GLN A 419 8.36 2.48 -2.57
C GLN A 419 7.26 3.47 -2.97
N THR A 420 7.49 4.72 -2.62
CA THR A 420 6.71 5.84 -3.14
C THR A 420 7.63 6.58 -4.10
N GLU A 421 7.27 6.63 -5.37
CA GLU A 421 7.90 7.59 -6.30
C GLU A 421 7.48 8.99 -5.83
N PRO A 422 8.35 9.80 -5.18
CA PRO A 422 7.92 11.07 -4.71
C PRO A 422 7.85 12.04 -5.87
N ILE A 423 7.09 13.06 -5.54
CA ILE A 423 6.60 14.04 -6.45
C ILE A 423 7.77 14.91 -6.97
N LEU A 424 8.88 15.10 -6.25
CA LEU A 424 9.92 16.07 -6.67
C LEU A 424 11.37 15.55 -6.58
N SER A 425 11.62 14.33 -7.06
CA SER A 425 12.93 13.66 -7.18
C SER A 425 13.38 12.83 -5.96
N SER A 426 13.96 11.65 -6.27
CA SER A 426 14.42 10.52 -5.43
C SER A 426 13.35 9.60 -4.84
N THR A 427 13.15 8.39 -5.38
CA THR A 427 12.28 7.34 -4.81
C THR A 427 12.51 7.21 -3.31
N THR A 428 11.50 7.52 -2.49
CA THR A 428 11.60 7.34 -1.03
C THR A 428 11.07 5.95 -0.70
N ALA A 429 11.96 5.12 -0.17
CA ALA A 429 11.63 3.79 0.33
C ALA A 429 11.61 3.81 1.85
N THR A 430 10.56 3.27 2.45
CA THR A 430 10.47 3.08 3.91
C THR A 430 10.18 1.61 4.19
N VAL A 431 10.85 1.04 5.19
CA VAL A 431 10.66 -0.37 5.55
C VAL A 431 10.04 -0.45 6.93
N ASP A 432 8.81 -0.98 6.99
CA ASP A 432 8.06 -1.19 8.22
C ASP A 432 7.75 -2.67 8.43
N THR A 433 7.65 -3.09 9.68
CA THR A 433 7.12 -4.42 10.03
C THR A 433 5.60 -4.37 10.09
N GLN A 434 4.93 -5.19 9.29
CA GLN A 434 3.48 -5.35 9.26
C GLN A 434 3.11 -6.81 9.53
N SER A 435 1.88 -7.06 9.98
CA SER A 435 1.38 -8.42 10.22
C SER A 435 0.23 -8.73 9.28
N TYR A 436 0.34 -9.81 8.51
CA TYR A 436 -0.67 -10.24 7.56
C TYR A 436 -1.17 -11.63 7.91
N ARG A 437 -2.47 -11.85 7.66
CA ARG A 437 -3.07 -13.18 7.78
C ARG A 437 -2.81 -13.97 6.50
N SER A 438 -2.55 -15.26 6.62
CA SER A 438 -2.39 -16.12 5.46
C SER A 438 -2.85 -17.55 5.74
N PHE A 439 -3.21 -18.26 4.69
CA PHE A 439 -3.54 -19.68 4.77
C PHE A 439 -2.93 -20.47 3.62
N ASP A 440 -2.89 -21.79 3.77
CA ASP A 440 -2.34 -22.71 2.78
C ASP A 440 -3.39 -23.11 1.74
N TRP A 441 -3.10 -22.84 0.46
CA TRP A 441 -4.04 -23.11 -0.64
C TRP A 441 -4.33 -24.60 -0.82
N MET A 442 -3.34 -25.47 -0.68
CA MET A 442 -3.53 -26.91 -0.83
C MET A 442 -4.34 -27.49 0.34
N GLN A 443 -4.11 -27.01 1.56
CA GLN A 443 -4.96 -27.38 2.69
C GLN A 443 -6.40 -26.87 2.52
N PHE A 444 -6.58 -25.67 1.97
CA PHE A 444 -7.88 -25.11 1.66
C PHE A 444 -8.63 -25.95 0.62
N LEU A 445 -8.01 -26.31 -0.50
CA LEU A 445 -8.62 -27.18 -1.52
C LEU A 445 -8.89 -28.60 -0.98
N ALA A 446 -7.97 -29.16 -0.20
CA ALA A 446 -8.18 -30.46 0.43
C ALA A 446 -9.34 -30.43 1.44
N HIS A 447 -9.49 -29.33 2.17
CA HIS A 447 -10.64 -29.12 3.05
C HIS A 447 -11.94 -29.01 2.24
N ALA A 448 -11.95 -28.19 1.19
CA ALA A 448 -13.10 -28.03 0.30
C ALA A 448 -13.59 -29.38 -0.25
N TYR A 449 -12.66 -30.24 -0.66
CA TYR A 449 -12.97 -31.59 -1.17
C TYR A 449 -13.50 -32.54 -0.09
N ASN A 450 -12.84 -32.60 1.07
CA ASN A 450 -13.18 -33.57 2.12
C ASN A 450 -14.40 -33.16 2.95
N ALA A 451 -14.69 -31.86 3.04
CA ALA A 451 -15.73 -31.30 3.87
C ALA A 451 -16.77 -30.55 3.02
N TYR A 452 -17.34 -31.23 2.02
CA TYR A 452 -18.30 -30.63 1.08
C TYR A 452 -19.45 -29.84 1.76
N GLY A 453 -19.90 -30.29 2.94
CA GLY A 453 -21.02 -29.69 3.68
C GLY A 453 -20.60 -28.67 4.73
N SER A 454 -19.30 -28.49 4.97
CA SER A 454 -18.83 -27.38 5.79
C SER A 454 -18.95 -26.09 5.01
N GLY A 455 -19.47 -25.05 5.66
CA GLY A 455 -19.71 -23.74 5.05
C GLY A 455 -21.15 -23.52 4.57
N LEU A 456 -21.98 -24.57 4.53
CA LEU A 456 -23.41 -24.40 4.24
C LEU A 456 -24.09 -23.60 5.34
N ASN A 457 -24.27 -22.31 5.09
CA ASN A 457 -24.90 -21.37 5.99
C ASN A 457 -25.79 -20.42 5.16
N THR A 458 -26.50 -19.54 5.86
CA THR A 458 -27.46 -18.63 5.23
C THR A 458 -27.10 -17.17 5.51
N ASN A 459 -25.84 -16.87 5.82
CA ASN A 459 -25.41 -15.53 6.21
C ASN A 459 -24.77 -14.73 5.06
N TYR A 460 -25.04 -15.13 3.81
CA TYR A 460 -24.58 -14.45 2.62
C TYR A 460 -25.62 -14.52 1.50
N ILE A 461 -25.43 -13.64 0.50
CA ILE A 461 -26.11 -13.67 -0.79
C ILE A 461 -25.10 -13.44 -1.93
N PHE A 462 -25.36 -14.01 -3.09
CA PHE A 462 -24.67 -13.64 -4.33
C PHE A 462 -25.41 -12.50 -5.03
N ALA A 463 -24.67 -11.52 -5.53
CA ALA A 463 -25.18 -10.51 -6.45
C ALA A 463 -25.19 -11.07 -7.88
N GLY A 464 -26.21 -10.73 -8.66
CA GLY A 464 -26.38 -11.18 -10.03
C GLY A 464 -27.44 -12.26 -10.19
N PRO A 465 -27.72 -12.68 -11.44
CA PRO A 465 -28.67 -13.75 -11.69
C PRO A 465 -28.18 -15.07 -11.09
N THR A 466 -29.14 -15.87 -10.65
CA THR A 466 -28.87 -17.16 -10.03
C THR A 466 -28.20 -18.12 -11.01
N HIS A 467 -27.05 -18.65 -10.62
CA HIS A 467 -26.36 -19.72 -11.33
C HIS A 467 -26.47 -21.06 -10.60
N THR A 468 -26.20 -22.16 -11.31
CA THR A 468 -26.13 -23.49 -10.68
C THR A 468 -25.07 -23.53 -9.58
N ASP A 469 -23.94 -22.85 -9.79
CA ASP A 469 -22.83 -22.79 -8.83
C ASP A 469 -23.23 -22.03 -7.56
N HIS A 470 -24.08 -21.00 -7.64
CA HIS A 470 -24.65 -20.39 -6.43
C HIS A 470 -25.48 -21.41 -5.65
N SER A 471 -26.26 -22.21 -6.36
CA SER A 471 -27.20 -23.15 -5.75
C SER A 471 -26.50 -24.26 -4.96
N THR A 472 -25.30 -24.68 -5.38
CA THR A 472 -24.52 -25.70 -4.67
C THR A 472 -24.02 -25.22 -3.32
N THR A 473 -23.74 -23.91 -3.18
CA THR A 473 -23.31 -23.31 -1.90
C THR A 473 -24.41 -23.24 -0.84
N TYR A 474 -25.70 -23.22 -1.23
CA TYR A 474 -26.79 -23.05 -0.26
C TYR A 474 -27.35 -24.37 0.27
N ARG A 475 -27.10 -25.48 -0.42
CA ARG A 475 -27.78 -26.75 -0.16
C ARG A 475 -26.88 -27.93 -0.42
N ASP A 476 -27.17 -28.96 0.36
CA ASP A 476 -26.48 -30.23 0.26
C ASP A 476 -27.36 -31.31 -0.40
N ASN A 477 -27.04 -31.70 -1.62
CA ASN A 477 -27.61 -32.91 -2.22
C ASN A 477 -26.57 -33.64 -3.08
N THR A 478 -26.85 -34.90 -3.44
CA THR A 478 -25.91 -35.75 -4.21
C THR A 478 -25.41 -35.10 -5.50
N LEU A 479 -26.24 -34.31 -6.14
CA LEU A 479 -25.97 -33.71 -7.44
C LEU A 479 -25.14 -32.43 -7.32
N TYR A 480 -25.41 -31.60 -6.30
CA TYR A 480 -24.60 -30.44 -5.95
C TYR A 480 -23.21 -30.85 -5.45
N ARG A 481 -23.13 -31.89 -4.60
CA ARG A 481 -21.84 -32.48 -4.20
C ARG A 481 -21.04 -32.96 -5.40
N PHE A 482 -21.69 -33.60 -6.36
CA PHE A 482 -21.02 -34.09 -7.56
C PHE A 482 -20.45 -32.92 -8.39
N ALA A 483 -21.24 -31.86 -8.59
CA ALA A 483 -20.80 -30.66 -9.29
C ALA A 483 -19.60 -29.98 -8.60
N ASP A 484 -19.72 -29.66 -7.30
CA ASP A 484 -18.64 -29.00 -6.55
C ASP A 484 -17.37 -29.87 -6.52
N ASN A 485 -17.49 -31.18 -6.31
CA ASN A 485 -16.33 -32.07 -6.30
C ASN A 485 -15.63 -32.11 -7.67
N GLN A 486 -16.36 -32.03 -8.78
CA GLN A 486 -15.75 -31.97 -10.10
C GLN A 486 -14.94 -30.67 -10.25
N GLN A 487 -15.50 -29.53 -9.83
CA GLN A 487 -14.82 -28.23 -9.87
C GLN A 487 -13.55 -28.23 -9.00
N ILE A 488 -13.65 -28.74 -7.77
CA ILE A 488 -12.54 -28.80 -6.80
C ILE A 488 -11.44 -29.77 -7.25
N VAL A 489 -11.79 -30.94 -7.79
CA VAL A 489 -10.81 -31.92 -8.28
C VAL A 489 -10.02 -31.36 -9.44
N LEU A 490 -10.67 -30.67 -10.38
CA LEU A 490 -9.97 -30.00 -11.48
C LEU A 490 -9.08 -28.87 -10.97
N ALA A 491 -9.53 -28.11 -9.97
CA ALA A 491 -8.71 -27.08 -9.35
C ALA A 491 -7.47 -27.66 -8.63
N LEU A 492 -7.62 -28.78 -7.93
CA LEU A 492 -6.52 -29.53 -7.32
C LEU A 492 -5.52 -30.02 -8.35
N ASP A 493 -6.00 -30.67 -9.42
CA ASP A 493 -5.18 -31.23 -10.50
C ASP A 493 -4.32 -30.14 -11.17
N GLN A 494 -4.96 -29.05 -11.61
CA GLN A 494 -4.25 -27.93 -12.23
C GLN A 494 -3.33 -27.17 -11.26
N THR A 495 -3.66 -27.14 -9.97
CA THR A 495 -2.76 -26.58 -8.95
C THR A 495 -1.51 -27.45 -8.79
N VAL A 496 -1.66 -28.78 -8.79
CA VAL A 496 -0.52 -29.71 -8.73
C VAL A 496 0.36 -29.55 -9.96
N ASP A 497 -0.22 -29.45 -11.16
CA ASP A 497 0.52 -29.18 -12.39
C ASP A 497 1.31 -27.87 -12.31
N LEU A 498 0.69 -26.80 -11.81
CA LEU A 498 1.36 -25.51 -11.59
C LEU A 498 2.54 -25.62 -10.61
N MET A 499 2.39 -26.41 -9.54
CA MET A 499 3.43 -26.62 -8.55
C MET A 499 4.60 -27.45 -9.08
N ASN A 500 4.32 -28.43 -9.94
CA ASN A 500 5.35 -29.19 -10.67
C ASN A 500 6.10 -28.29 -11.66
N GLU A 501 5.36 -27.50 -12.44
CA GLU A 501 5.95 -26.57 -13.42
C GLU A 501 6.88 -25.55 -12.76
N TYR A 502 6.50 -25.00 -11.60
CA TYR A 502 7.36 -24.09 -10.83
C TYR A 502 8.72 -24.70 -10.46
N MET A 503 8.79 -26.03 -10.29
CA MET A 503 10.02 -26.74 -9.95
C MET A 503 10.78 -27.28 -11.16
N GLU A 504 10.13 -27.43 -12.31
CA GLU A 504 10.69 -28.09 -13.50
C GLU A 504 11.07 -27.13 -14.64
N THR A 505 10.65 -25.86 -14.60
CA THR A 505 10.86 -24.91 -15.72
C THR A 505 12.16 -24.14 -15.59
N ASN A 506 13.07 -24.24 -16.57
CA ASN A 506 14.38 -23.54 -16.62
C ASN A 506 14.32 -22.02 -16.33
N ALA A 507 15.30 -21.51 -15.58
CA ALA A 507 15.35 -20.13 -15.11
C ALA A 507 15.44 -19.08 -16.23
N TRP A 508 15.98 -19.44 -17.41
CA TRP A 508 16.02 -18.55 -18.57
C TRP A 508 14.62 -18.21 -19.15
N ALA A 509 13.60 -19.03 -18.88
CA ALA A 509 12.20 -18.69 -19.21
C ALA A 509 11.54 -17.79 -18.13
N ILE A 510 12.20 -17.61 -16.99
CA ILE A 510 11.75 -16.80 -15.85
C ILE A 510 12.51 -15.45 -15.84
N SER A 511 13.77 -15.40 -16.26
CA SER A 511 14.61 -14.20 -16.31
C SER A 511 14.23 -13.21 -17.42
N ASP A 512 13.63 -13.69 -18.52
CA ASP A 512 13.12 -12.81 -19.60
C ASP A 512 11.85 -12.04 -19.19
N TRP A 513 11.32 -12.29 -17.99
CA TRP A 513 10.14 -11.59 -17.48
C TRP A 513 10.49 -10.40 -16.56
N ASP A 514 11.68 -10.41 -15.93
CA ASP A 514 12.15 -9.36 -15.01
C ASP A 514 13.25 -8.47 -15.63
N SER A 515 13.78 -8.81 -16.81
CA SER A 515 14.82 -8.00 -17.50
C SER A 515 14.29 -6.71 -18.14
N TYR A 516 13.00 -6.38 -17.97
CA TYR A 516 12.39 -5.18 -18.53
C TYR A 516 12.16 -4.07 -17.49
N TYR A 517 13.05 -3.92 -16.50
CA TYR A 517 13.09 -2.71 -15.66
C TYR A 517 14.50 -2.43 -15.11
N ASP A 518 15.47 -2.32 -16.01
CA ASP A 518 16.69 -1.52 -15.78
C ASP A 518 16.69 -0.36 -16.80
N PRO A 519 16.58 0.92 -16.40
CA PRO A 519 16.55 2.04 -17.33
C PRO A 519 17.87 2.26 -18.08
N GLY A 520 18.93 1.50 -17.77
CA GLY A 520 20.22 1.61 -18.41
C GLY A 520 20.62 0.32 -19.13
N VAL A 521 20.87 0.44 -20.44
CA VAL A 521 21.64 -0.52 -21.26
C VAL A 521 20.84 -1.72 -21.79
N HIS A 522 20.37 -1.62 -23.05
CA HIS A 522 20.69 -2.54 -24.15
C HIS A 522 19.83 -2.23 -25.39
N THR A 523 20.45 -1.66 -26.42
CA THR A 523 19.85 -1.44 -27.75
C THR A 523 20.19 -2.61 -28.67
N GLY A 524 19.22 -3.47 -29.00
CA GLY A 524 19.40 -4.51 -30.02
C GLY A 524 18.16 -5.36 -30.25
N ILE A 525 17.34 -4.99 -31.23
CA ILE A 525 16.12 -5.69 -31.64
C ILE A 525 16.43 -6.48 -32.92
N GLU A 526 16.80 -7.76 -32.88
CA GLU A 526 16.72 -8.62 -34.09
C GLU A 526 16.33 -10.11 -33.89
N ASP A 527 16.35 -10.73 -32.70
CA ASP A 527 16.24 -12.23 -32.60
C ASP A 527 15.00 -12.82 -31.88
N ILE A 528 13.83 -12.17 -31.91
CA ILE A 528 12.61 -12.65 -31.20
C ILE A 528 11.80 -13.72 -32.00
N THR A 529 12.05 -13.88 -33.30
CA THR A 529 11.16 -14.71 -34.16
C THR A 529 11.43 -16.22 -34.10
N SER A 530 12.58 -16.67 -33.58
CA SER A 530 12.92 -18.09 -33.44
C SER A 530 12.40 -18.72 -32.14
N ALA A 531 12.25 -17.95 -31.05
CA ALA A 531 11.74 -18.44 -29.77
C ALA A 531 10.23 -18.76 -29.78
N ALA A 532 9.43 -17.94 -30.48
CA ALA A 532 7.97 -18.08 -30.52
C ALA A 532 7.48 -19.31 -31.31
N THR A 533 8.31 -19.87 -32.20
CA THR A 533 7.95 -21.05 -33.00
C THR A 533 8.25 -22.37 -32.27
N ALA A 534 9.08 -22.36 -31.23
CA ALA A 534 9.42 -23.55 -30.43
C ALA A 534 8.35 -23.93 -29.38
N ALA A 535 7.52 -22.97 -28.94
CA ALA A 535 6.48 -23.20 -27.93
C ALA A 535 5.21 -23.93 -28.45
N LYS A 536 5.11 -24.16 -29.77
CA LYS A 536 3.92 -24.79 -30.38
C LYS A 536 3.99 -26.31 -30.45
N ASP A 537 5.09 -26.93 -30.06
CA ASP A 537 5.27 -28.38 -30.18
C ASP A 537 5.93 -28.97 -28.92
N HIS A 538 5.25 -28.88 -27.77
CA HIS A 538 5.65 -29.58 -26.53
C HIS A 538 5.44 -31.11 -26.59
N SER A 539 5.67 -31.70 -27.77
CA SER A 539 5.86 -33.14 -27.95
C SER A 539 7.22 -33.50 -28.56
N LEU A 540 8.07 -32.52 -28.89
CA LEU A 540 9.26 -32.73 -29.73
C LEU A 540 10.47 -31.89 -29.32
N TYR A 541 10.83 -31.88 -28.04
CA TYR A 541 12.21 -31.65 -27.58
C TYR A 541 12.60 -32.67 -26.50
N PHE A 542 12.32 -33.95 -26.74
CA PHE A 542 13.24 -34.99 -26.28
C PHE A 542 14.42 -34.99 -27.25
N HIS A 543 15.48 -34.23 -26.95
CA HIS A 543 16.77 -34.56 -27.52
C HIS A 543 17.13 -35.95 -27.02
N ALA A 544 16.97 -36.92 -27.91
CA ALA A 544 17.52 -38.25 -27.77
C ALA A 544 19.05 -38.11 -27.65
N GLY A 545 19.55 -38.05 -26.41
CA GLY A 545 20.97 -38.00 -26.08
C GLY A 545 21.36 -36.85 -25.17
N GLY A 546 20.85 -36.83 -23.92
CA GLY A 546 21.24 -35.89 -22.87
C GLY A 546 20.34 -36.08 -21.66
N THR A 547 20.90 -36.17 -20.46
CA THR A 547 20.27 -36.71 -19.25
C THR A 547 19.22 -35.78 -18.64
N GLY A 548 17.95 -36.23 -18.54
CA GLY A 548 16.82 -35.47 -17.97
C GLY A 548 16.87 -35.12 -16.47
N ALA A 549 18.06 -35.12 -15.86
CA ALA A 549 18.33 -34.57 -14.53
C ALA A 549 19.06 -33.20 -14.59
N GLN A 550 19.49 -32.76 -15.79
CA GLN A 550 20.30 -31.55 -15.97
C GLN A 550 19.48 -30.25 -15.95
N ASP A 551 18.28 -30.21 -16.55
CA ASP A 551 17.46 -28.99 -16.64
C ASP A 551 16.78 -28.60 -15.30
N VAL A 552 16.29 -29.58 -14.53
CA VAL A 552 15.63 -29.33 -13.23
C VAL A 552 16.57 -28.67 -12.20
N GLY A 553 17.88 -28.83 -12.38
CA GLY A 553 18.90 -28.27 -11.48
C GLY A 553 19.03 -26.75 -11.54
N GLU A 554 18.97 -26.12 -12.73
CA GLU A 554 19.29 -24.70 -12.89
C GLU A 554 18.29 -23.78 -12.17
N THR A 555 17.00 -24.02 -12.37
CA THR A 555 15.91 -23.23 -11.76
C THR A 555 15.83 -23.38 -10.26
N ILE A 556 16.01 -24.60 -9.77
CA ILE A 556 15.97 -24.90 -8.35
C ILE A 556 17.12 -24.16 -7.66
N ILE A 557 18.32 -24.16 -8.25
CA ILE A 557 19.50 -23.50 -7.70
C ILE A 557 19.31 -21.97 -7.65
N GLU A 558 18.88 -21.34 -8.74
CA GLU A 558 18.68 -19.89 -8.78
C GLU A 558 17.55 -19.41 -7.84
N ASN A 559 16.43 -20.13 -7.78
CA ASN A 559 15.29 -19.75 -6.92
C ASN A 559 15.52 -19.96 -5.43
N ILE A 560 16.52 -20.76 -5.04
CA ILE A 560 16.80 -21.15 -3.65
C ILE A 560 17.98 -20.38 -3.07
N LEU A 561 19.04 -20.21 -3.85
CA LEU A 561 20.32 -19.65 -3.38
C LEU A 561 20.40 -18.15 -3.50
N ASN A 562 19.43 -17.54 -4.16
CA ASN A 562 19.29 -16.10 -4.24
C ASN A 562 17.88 -15.69 -3.77
N PRO A 563 17.76 -14.69 -2.88
CA PRO A 563 16.46 -14.16 -2.52
C PRO A 563 15.83 -13.49 -3.74
N THR A 564 14.64 -13.94 -4.14
CA THR A 564 13.92 -13.42 -5.31
C THR A 564 12.48 -13.08 -4.96
N ILE A 565 11.94 -12.07 -5.66
CA ILE A 565 10.51 -11.76 -5.57
C ILE A 565 9.75 -12.89 -6.26
N LYS A 566 8.85 -13.54 -5.52
CA LYS A 566 8.03 -14.65 -6.00
C LYS A 566 6.81 -14.14 -6.76
N LYS A 567 6.33 -14.98 -7.68
CA LYS A 567 5.13 -14.71 -8.49
C LYS A 567 3.92 -14.62 -7.57
N SER A 568 3.15 -13.56 -7.73
CA SER A 568 1.95 -13.32 -6.95
C SER A 568 0.83 -12.73 -7.78
N GLU A 569 -0.40 -13.01 -7.40
CA GLU A 569 -1.59 -12.50 -8.07
C GLU A 569 -2.76 -12.31 -7.10
N VAL A 570 -3.55 -11.27 -7.32
CA VAL A 570 -4.76 -11.02 -6.52
C VAL A 570 -5.88 -11.92 -7.04
N VAL A 571 -6.44 -12.77 -6.18
CA VAL A 571 -7.54 -13.69 -6.54
C VAL A 571 -8.91 -13.18 -6.11
N ALA A 572 -8.99 -12.38 -5.05
CA ALA A 572 -10.23 -11.80 -4.55
C ALA A 572 -9.98 -10.55 -3.69
N TYR A 573 -11.07 -9.83 -3.38
CA TYR A 573 -11.10 -8.68 -2.49
C TYR A 573 -12.13 -8.89 -1.39
N LYS A 574 -11.85 -8.37 -0.20
CA LYS A 574 -12.81 -8.24 0.90
C LYS A 574 -12.94 -6.77 1.29
N ILE A 575 -14.16 -6.29 1.41
CA ILE A 575 -14.49 -4.98 1.97
C ILE A 575 -15.28 -5.20 3.25
N GLU A 576 -14.78 -4.68 4.37
CA GLU A 576 -15.48 -4.70 5.65
C GLU A 576 -16.11 -3.33 5.92
N LYS A 577 -17.39 -3.32 6.24
CA LYS A 577 -18.14 -2.12 6.64
C LYS A 577 -18.37 -2.13 8.14
N PHE A 578 -17.86 -1.09 8.79
CA PHE A 578 -18.08 -0.82 10.21
C PHE A 578 -19.07 0.33 10.39
N GLY A 579 -19.94 0.17 11.38
CA GLY A 579 -20.92 1.18 11.78
C GLY A 579 -20.32 2.34 12.57
N PRO A 580 -21.18 3.30 12.96
CA PRO A 580 -20.77 4.44 13.76
C PRO A 580 -20.25 4.01 15.14
N VAL A 581 -19.21 4.71 15.62
CA VAL A 581 -18.67 4.55 16.97
C VAL A 581 -19.64 5.19 17.97
N TYR A 582 -20.29 4.40 18.81
CA TYR A 582 -21.05 4.94 19.94
C TYR A 582 -20.14 5.06 21.17
N GLY A 583 -19.82 6.29 21.60
CA GLY A 583 -19.22 6.52 22.93
C GLY A 583 -17.71 6.78 23.01
N GLY A 584 -17.04 7.18 21.93
CA GLY A 584 -15.68 7.75 21.99
C GLY A 584 -14.53 6.76 22.20
N SER A 585 -14.80 5.44 22.21
CA SER A 585 -13.77 4.40 22.13
C SER A 585 -13.71 3.84 20.71
N THR A 586 -12.56 3.89 20.06
CA THR A 586 -12.33 3.30 18.72
C THR A 586 -12.48 1.76 18.71
N THR A 587 -12.57 1.12 19.88
CA THR A 587 -12.77 -0.33 20.05
C THR A 587 -14.22 -0.79 19.88
N ASP A 588 -15.19 0.12 19.79
CA ASP A 588 -16.62 -0.21 19.81
C ASP A 588 -17.30 -0.13 18.43
N GLN A 589 -16.51 -0.03 17.34
CA GLN A 589 -17.07 -0.13 15.98
C GLN A 589 -17.61 -1.54 15.74
N GLN A 590 -18.92 -1.63 15.51
CA GLN A 590 -19.56 -2.87 15.15
C GLN A 590 -19.37 -3.15 13.66
N LEU A 591 -18.79 -4.31 13.31
CA LEU A 591 -18.82 -4.85 11.95
C LEU A 591 -20.29 -5.09 11.54
N ILE A 592 -20.74 -4.45 10.46
CA ILE A 592 -22.12 -4.54 9.96
C ILE A 592 -22.22 -5.57 8.83
N GLN A 593 -21.31 -5.48 7.85
CA GLN A 593 -21.43 -6.18 6.58
C GLN A 593 -20.05 -6.41 5.96
N LYS A 594 -19.89 -7.49 5.21
CA LYS A 594 -18.73 -7.74 4.35
C LYS A 594 -19.15 -7.89 2.90
N PHE A 595 -18.31 -7.40 1.99
CA PHE A 595 -18.45 -7.61 0.56
C PHE A 595 -17.25 -8.40 0.06
N TRP A 596 -17.50 -9.41 -0.77
CA TRP A 596 -16.50 -10.33 -1.29
C TRP A 596 -16.52 -10.29 -2.80
N MET A 597 -15.42 -9.91 -3.44
CA MET A 597 -15.37 -9.75 -4.89
C MET A 597 -14.28 -10.64 -5.47
N PHE A 598 -14.65 -11.57 -6.35
CA PHE A 598 -13.68 -12.37 -7.08
C PHE A 598 -13.00 -11.51 -8.16
N ASN A 599 -11.67 -11.64 -8.32
CA ASN A 599 -10.94 -10.95 -9.37
C ASN A 599 -11.11 -11.67 -10.72
N SER A 600 -12.30 -11.60 -11.32
CA SER A 600 -12.60 -12.24 -12.62
C SER A 600 -11.81 -11.62 -13.77
N ALA A 601 -11.59 -12.40 -14.83
CA ALA A 601 -10.94 -11.96 -16.06
C ALA A 601 -11.79 -10.89 -16.76
N ASN A 602 -13.10 -11.00 -16.58
CA ASN A 602 -14.11 -10.13 -17.17
C ASN A 602 -14.49 -8.96 -16.25
N ALA A 603 -13.87 -8.85 -15.07
CA ALA A 603 -14.08 -7.71 -14.20
C ALA A 603 -13.49 -6.43 -14.81
N PRO A 604 -14.13 -5.27 -14.60
CA PRO A 604 -13.67 -3.99 -15.13
C PRO A 604 -12.31 -3.59 -14.55
N ASP A 605 -11.60 -2.67 -15.23
CA ASP A 605 -10.31 -2.14 -14.76
C ASP A 605 -10.38 -1.37 -13.45
N ILE A 606 -11.56 -0.83 -13.13
CA ILE A 606 -11.87 -0.21 -11.85
C ILE A 606 -12.94 -1.06 -11.17
N MET A 607 -12.59 -1.66 -10.04
CA MET A 607 -13.55 -2.31 -9.16
C MET A 607 -14.43 -1.24 -8.53
N SER A 608 -15.75 -1.46 -8.52
CA SER A 608 -16.71 -0.53 -7.93
C SER A 608 -17.68 -1.25 -6.99
N LEU A 609 -17.99 -0.59 -5.88
CA LEU A 609 -18.98 -1.03 -4.89
C LEU A 609 -19.87 0.17 -4.52
N ILE A 610 -21.19 -0.02 -4.58
CA ILE A 610 -22.20 0.95 -4.15
C ILE A 610 -22.88 0.40 -2.92
N ASP A 611 -22.83 1.17 -1.83
CA ASP A 611 -23.49 0.84 -0.58
C ASP A 611 -24.63 1.83 -0.30
N SER A 612 -25.86 1.35 -0.49
CA SER A 612 -27.10 2.08 -0.20
C SER A 612 -27.65 1.83 1.20
N GLN A 613 -27.07 0.89 1.96
CA GLN A 613 -27.57 0.48 3.28
C GLN A 613 -26.98 1.36 4.37
N ILE A 614 -27.20 2.66 4.27
CA ILE A 614 -26.58 3.67 5.13
C ILE A 614 -27.61 4.66 5.68
N LYS A 615 -27.30 5.24 6.83
CA LYS A 615 -28.08 6.31 7.45
C LYS A 615 -27.39 7.66 7.21
N TYR A 616 -28.19 8.68 6.94
CA TYR A 616 -27.69 10.03 6.72
C TYR A 616 -26.97 10.57 7.96
N GLY A 617 -25.83 11.27 7.79
CA GLY A 617 -25.09 11.90 8.88
C GLY A 617 -24.31 10.94 9.82
N GLU A 618 -24.38 9.62 9.59
CA GLU A 618 -23.68 8.62 10.39
C GLU A 618 -22.29 8.28 9.82
N ASN A 619 -21.34 7.95 10.70
CA ASN A 619 -19.99 7.54 10.33
C ASN A 619 -19.96 6.07 9.90
N TYR A 620 -19.40 5.80 8.72
CA TYR A 620 -19.09 4.45 8.27
C TYR A 620 -17.61 4.33 7.91
N THR A 621 -16.97 3.26 8.37
CA THR A 621 -15.58 2.94 8.05
C THR A 621 -15.54 1.74 7.13
N TYR A 622 -14.83 1.87 6.01
CA TYR A 622 -14.61 0.78 5.06
C TYR A 622 -13.14 0.38 5.07
N ASN A 623 -12.87 -0.89 5.38
CA ASN A 623 -11.54 -1.49 5.28
C ASN A 623 -11.50 -2.43 4.07
N VAL A 624 -10.58 -2.19 3.15
CA VAL A 624 -10.45 -2.97 1.90
C VAL A 624 -9.18 -3.80 1.94
N TYR A 625 -9.31 -5.08 1.63
CA TYR A 625 -8.25 -6.09 1.63
C TYR A 625 -8.21 -6.82 0.28
N ALA A 626 -7.02 -7.19 -0.16
CA ALA A 626 -6.78 -8.08 -1.28
C ALA A 626 -6.29 -9.45 -0.78
N TYR A 627 -6.84 -10.53 -1.32
CA TYR A 627 -6.32 -11.88 -1.15
C TYR A 627 -5.34 -12.18 -2.27
N VAL A 628 -4.06 -12.24 -1.93
CA VAL A 628 -2.93 -12.40 -2.85
C VAL A 628 -2.44 -13.84 -2.78
N ALA A 629 -2.58 -14.59 -3.86
CA ALA A 629 -1.99 -15.91 -3.99
C ALA A 629 -0.52 -15.76 -4.38
N VAL A 630 0.38 -16.36 -3.61
CA VAL A 630 1.83 -16.28 -3.79
C VAL A 630 2.38 -17.68 -3.99
N MET A 631 3.05 -17.90 -5.12
CA MET A 631 3.69 -19.17 -5.46
C MET A 631 5.09 -19.22 -4.84
N ASN A 632 5.23 -19.98 -3.76
CA ASN A 632 6.39 -20.02 -2.90
C ASN A 632 6.95 -21.45 -2.78
N HIS A 633 7.96 -21.61 -1.94
CA HIS A 633 8.39 -22.90 -1.44
C HIS A 633 8.72 -22.80 0.05
N LYS A 634 8.62 -23.93 0.74
CA LYS A 634 9.10 -24.11 2.11
C LYS A 634 10.31 -25.02 2.10
N TYR A 635 11.23 -24.79 3.03
CA TYR A 635 12.47 -25.53 3.10
C TYR A 635 12.93 -25.78 4.53
N HIS A 636 13.75 -26.81 4.71
CA HIS A 636 14.51 -27.05 5.93
C HIS A 636 15.82 -27.76 5.62
N TYR A 637 16.75 -27.73 6.56
CA TYR A 637 18.05 -28.38 6.43
C TYR A 637 18.06 -29.70 7.21
N GLY A 638 18.79 -30.70 6.73
CA GLY A 638 18.90 -31.97 7.45
C GLY A 638 20.07 -32.83 7.02
N ASP A 639 20.21 -33.98 7.69
CA ASP A 639 21.27 -34.97 7.44
C ASP A 639 22.72 -34.41 7.48
N PHE A 640 23.01 -33.41 8.32
CA PHE A 640 24.35 -32.80 8.36
C PHE A 640 25.48 -33.82 8.57
N ARG A 641 26.58 -33.67 7.82
CA ARG A 641 27.85 -34.38 7.96
C ARG A 641 28.96 -33.34 8.01
N LEU A 642 29.76 -33.36 9.07
CA LEU A 642 30.97 -32.56 9.14
C LEU A 642 32.18 -33.47 8.95
N THR A 643 33.32 -32.89 8.58
CA THR A 643 34.57 -33.65 8.49
C THR A 643 35.51 -33.39 9.66
N LYS A 644 36.31 -34.39 10.01
CA LYS A 644 37.55 -34.25 10.81
C LYS A 644 38.75 -34.58 9.94
N GLN A 645 39.86 -33.92 10.18
CA GLN A 645 41.11 -34.23 9.51
C GLN A 645 41.70 -35.53 10.08
N ILE A 646 41.98 -36.50 9.21
CA ILE A 646 42.59 -37.78 9.57
C ILE A 646 44.00 -37.95 9.00
N GLY A 647 44.42 -37.05 8.11
CA GLY A 647 45.77 -36.99 7.56
C GLY A 647 45.94 -35.81 6.60
N THR A 648 47.18 -35.53 6.21
CA THR A 648 47.55 -34.49 5.24
C THR A 648 48.60 -35.04 4.29
N ILE A 649 48.58 -34.59 3.04
CA ILE A 649 49.55 -34.94 1.99
C ILE A 649 50.23 -33.64 1.55
N ASP A 650 51.57 -33.64 1.55
CA ASP A 650 52.42 -32.50 1.23
C ASP A 650 53.37 -32.94 0.10
N TYR A 651 53.21 -32.35 -1.09
CA TYR A 651 54.03 -32.60 -2.26
C TYR A 651 55.30 -31.77 -2.18
N THR A 652 56.33 -32.30 -1.53
CA THR A 652 57.66 -31.73 -1.72
C THR A 652 58.13 -32.01 -3.15
N SER A 653 58.65 -30.99 -3.85
CA SER A 653 59.16 -31.06 -5.23
C SER A 653 60.22 -32.16 -5.47
N ASP A 654 60.73 -32.80 -4.43
CA ASP A 654 61.72 -33.88 -4.50
C ASP A 654 61.11 -35.25 -4.88
N ASP A 655 59.78 -35.45 -4.79
CA ASP A 655 59.13 -36.73 -5.11
C ASP A 655 58.83 -36.93 -6.63
N VAL A 656 59.12 -35.94 -7.49
CA VAL A 656 58.94 -36.02 -8.96
C VAL A 656 60.26 -36.32 -9.71
N VAL A 657 61.35 -36.66 -9.03
CA VAL A 657 62.62 -37.03 -9.69
C VAL A 657 62.77 -38.55 -9.79
N GLY A 658 62.09 -39.14 -10.76
CA GLY A 658 62.14 -40.59 -10.99
C GLY A 658 61.75 -41.05 -12.39
N THR A 659 62.63 -40.84 -13.38
CA THR A 659 62.68 -41.50 -14.70
C THR A 659 61.67 -40.98 -15.75
N SER A 660 61.98 -40.70 -17.02
CA SER A 660 63.15 -40.95 -17.85
C SER A 660 63.24 -39.91 -18.98
N THR A 661 64.45 -39.40 -19.21
CA THR A 661 64.84 -38.74 -20.47
C THR A 661 64.97 -39.76 -21.59
N THR A 662 64.12 -39.67 -22.61
CA THR A 662 64.48 -39.92 -24.02
C THR A 662 63.40 -39.31 -24.91
N GLY A 663 63.82 -38.57 -25.94
CA GLY A 663 62.98 -37.59 -26.62
C GLY A 663 62.28 -38.08 -27.88
N GLY A 664 61.48 -37.16 -28.44
CA GLY A 664 61.29 -37.05 -29.89
C GLY A 664 59.83 -36.89 -30.33
N GLY A 665 59.50 -35.75 -30.92
CA GLY A 665 58.53 -35.67 -32.02
C GLY A 665 57.32 -34.77 -31.81
N TYR A 666 57.37 -33.62 -32.49
CA TYR A 666 56.33 -32.61 -32.71
C TYR A 666 54.89 -33.13 -33.00
N GLY A 667 53.90 -32.46 -32.37
CA GLY A 667 52.77 -31.86 -33.09
C GLY A 667 51.34 -32.18 -32.60
N ASP A 668 50.80 -31.40 -31.65
CA ASP A 668 49.49 -30.68 -31.71
C ASP A 668 49.16 -30.03 -30.33
N PRO A 669 48.91 -28.70 -30.23
CA PRO A 669 48.51 -28.03 -29.00
C PRO A 669 47.03 -27.60 -29.04
N SER A 670 46.17 -28.15 -28.16
CA SER A 670 45.08 -27.44 -27.44
C SER A 670 44.04 -28.39 -26.85
N GLY A 671 43.78 -28.26 -25.54
CA GLY A 671 42.49 -28.65 -24.95
C GLY A 671 42.50 -29.37 -23.60
N TYR A 672 43.63 -29.87 -23.12
CA TYR A 672 43.73 -30.43 -21.76
C TYR A 672 44.50 -29.47 -20.89
N LEU A 673 43.86 -29.05 -19.80
CA LEU A 673 44.38 -28.19 -18.76
C LEU A 673 45.82 -28.62 -18.40
N GLU A 674 46.81 -27.85 -18.87
CA GLU A 674 48.13 -27.86 -18.29
C GLU A 674 47.94 -27.44 -16.83
N ARG A 675 47.93 -28.42 -15.94
CA ARG A 675 48.22 -28.21 -14.52
C ARG A 675 49.65 -27.70 -14.46
N THR A 676 49.80 -26.40 -14.66
CA THR A 676 51.00 -25.69 -14.25
C THR A 676 50.98 -25.79 -12.73
N LEU A 677 51.61 -26.85 -12.20
CA LEU A 677 52.22 -26.77 -10.89
C LEU A 677 53.25 -25.65 -11.04
N THR A 678 52.82 -24.41 -10.79
CA THR A 678 53.74 -23.30 -10.63
C THR A 678 54.71 -23.75 -9.55
N ASP A 679 56.01 -23.58 -9.79
CA ASP A 679 57.14 -23.87 -8.90
C ASP A 679 57.10 -23.11 -7.55
N ASP A 680 55.92 -22.74 -7.05
CA ASP A 680 55.63 -22.11 -5.76
C ASP A 680 55.06 -23.10 -4.71
N ALA A 681 54.87 -24.38 -5.06
CA ALA A 681 54.45 -25.40 -4.09
C ALA A 681 55.53 -25.59 -3.02
N ALA A 682 55.15 -25.33 -1.76
CA ALA A 682 55.95 -25.35 -0.53
C ALA A 682 56.75 -24.08 -0.15
N LEU A 683 56.13 -22.90 -0.20
CA LEU A 683 56.65 -21.70 0.50
C LEU A 683 55.70 -21.07 1.56
N ASP A 684 54.46 -21.52 1.70
CA ASP A 684 53.45 -20.91 2.60
C ASP A 684 53.13 -21.72 3.87
N GLY A 685 53.51 -23.01 3.95
CA GLY A 685 53.33 -23.84 5.14
C GLY A 685 51.98 -24.56 5.26
N PHE A 686 51.18 -24.65 4.19
CA PHE A 686 49.93 -25.43 4.16
C PHE A 686 50.10 -26.76 3.39
N PRO A 687 49.39 -27.85 3.76
CA PRO A 687 49.41 -29.09 3.01
C PRO A 687 48.61 -28.97 1.70
N ASP A 688 49.06 -29.68 0.65
CA ASP A 688 48.41 -29.64 -0.67
C ASP A 688 47.05 -30.34 -0.69
N LEU A 689 46.90 -31.43 0.09
CA LEU A 689 45.64 -32.18 0.20
C LEU A 689 45.40 -32.63 1.65
N TYR A 690 44.14 -32.55 2.08
CA TYR A 690 43.64 -33.04 3.35
C TYR A 690 42.90 -34.36 3.15
N CYS A 691 43.23 -35.35 3.98
CA CYS A 691 42.47 -36.60 4.11
C CYS A 691 41.42 -36.43 5.21
N MET A 692 40.17 -36.64 4.86
CA MET A 692 39.02 -36.22 5.66
C MET A 692 38.14 -37.42 6.01
N GLN A 693 37.52 -37.39 7.19
CA GLN A 693 36.50 -38.36 7.59
C GLN A 693 35.19 -37.66 7.98
N PHE A 694 34.10 -38.06 7.34
CA PHE A 694 32.75 -37.58 7.62
C PHE A 694 32.18 -38.23 8.89
N TYR A 695 31.48 -37.42 9.67
CA TYR A 695 30.77 -37.83 10.87
C TYR A 695 29.48 -37.01 11.04
N ASP A 696 28.51 -37.59 11.72
CA ASP A 696 27.30 -36.89 12.13
C ASP A 696 27.60 -36.00 13.35
N PRO A 697 27.40 -34.68 13.27
CA PRO A 697 27.81 -33.76 14.33
C PRO A 697 26.97 -33.86 15.60
N ILE A 698 25.78 -34.48 15.54
CA ILE A 698 24.87 -34.68 16.67
C ILE A 698 25.24 -35.97 17.42
N THR A 699 25.51 -37.06 16.69
CA THR A 699 25.81 -38.37 17.30
C THR A 699 27.31 -38.64 17.50
N ASP A 700 28.18 -37.85 16.87
CA ASP A 700 29.65 -38.03 16.81
C ASP A 700 30.10 -39.36 16.17
N LEU A 701 29.20 -40.09 15.50
CA LEU A 701 29.51 -41.33 14.79
C LEU A 701 29.95 -41.06 13.36
N THR A 702 30.87 -41.87 12.83
CA THR A 702 31.26 -41.80 11.42
C THR A 702 30.06 -42.10 10.54
N ALA A 703 29.95 -41.37 9.42
CA ALA A 703 28.81 -41.45 8.54
C ALA A 703 29.26 -41.23 7.09
N ASP A 704 28.51 -41.79 6.15
CA ASP A 704 28.79 -41.64 4.73
C ASP A 704 28.56 -40.18 4.33
N GLN A 705 29.38 -39.68 3.41
CA GLN A 705 29.20 -38.36 2.81
C GLN A 705 27.92 -38.34 1.96
N LEU A 706 27.34 -37.15 1.75
CA LEU A 706 26.06 -37.00 1.04
C LEU A 706 26.23 -36.45 -0.37
N PHE A 707 27.27 -35.65 -0.57
CA PHE A 707 27.48 -34.92 -1.81
C PHE A 707 27.94 -35.81 -2.96
N THR A 708 28.68 -36.87 -2.64
CA THR A 708 29.12 -37.91 -3.56
C THR A 708 28.92 -39.31 -2.99
N GLU A 709 28.63 -40.28 -3.84
CA GLU A 709 28.55 -41.70 -3.45
C GLU A 709 29.12 -42.56 -4.56
N SER A 710 29.78 -43.65 -4.18
CA SER A 710 30.30 -44.64 -5.14
C SER A 710 29.18 -45.22 -6.01
N SER A 711 29.36 -45.16 -7.33
CA SER A 711 28.37 -45.52 -8.35
C SER A 711 28.15 -47.02 -8.56
N THR A 712 28.97 -47.92 -8.01
CA THR A 712 28.75 -49.37 -8.17
C THR A 712 29.07 -50.18 -6.93
N GLY A 713 28.06 -50.86 -6.41
CA GLY A 713 28.23 -52.07 -5.62
C GLY A 713 28.69 -53.25 -6.48
N GLU A 714 29.79 -53.13 -7.20
CA GLU A 714 30.54 -54.27 -7.76
C GLU A 714 31.89 -53.75 -8.24
N LYS A 715 32.97 -54.26 -7.62
CA LYS A 715 34.34 -54.09 -8.12
C LYS A 715 34.47 -54.87 -9.43
N ASP A 716 34.07 -54.27 -10.54
CA ASP A 716 34.57 -54.74 -11.84
C ASP A 716 35.86 -53.99 -12.15
N VAL A 717 36.93 -54.40 -11.45
CA VAL A 717 38.30 -54.10 -11.86
C VAL A 717 38.54 -54.95 -13.11
N GLY A 718 37.99 -54.48 -14.23
CA GLY A 718 38.26 -55.00 -15.55
C GLY A 718 39.76 -54.86 -15.82
N HIS A 719 40.47 -55.96 -15.60
CA HIS A 719 41.84 -56.21 -16.03
C HIS A 719 42.08 -55.69 -17.45
N ASP A 720 42.94 -54.68 -17.60
CA ASP A 720 43.90 -54.58 -18.73
C ASP A 720 45.00 -53.52 -18.50
N HIS A 721 45.59 -53.47 -17.30
CA HIS A 721 46.93 -52.91 -17.11
C HIS A 721 47.86 -53.98 -16.53
N PRO A 722 48.67 -54.66 -17.36
CA PRO A 722 49.60 -55.67 -16.90
C PRO A 722 50.91 -55.01 -16.46
N GLY A 723 51.11 -54.94 -15.14
CA GLY A 723 52.43 -54.91 -14.53
C GLY A 723 52.88 -53.55 -14.00
N GLY A 724 52.79 -53.38 -12.69
CA GLY A 724 53.45 -52.30 -11.95
C GLY A 724 52.94 -52.25 -10.52
N SER A 725 53.84 -52.00 -9.58
CA SER A 725 53.67 -52.04 -8.12
C SER A 725 52.53 -51.20 -7.55
N GLU A 726 52.02 -51.67 -6.41
CA GLU A 726 51.45 -50.90 -5.30
C GLU A 726 51.95 -49.45 -5.26
N PHE A 727 51.15 -48.50 -5.75
CA PHE A 727 51.10 -47.05 -5.49
C PHE A 727 50.43 -46.43 -6.73
N ALA A 728 49.12 -46.24 -6.66
CA ALA A 728 48.35 -45.59 -7.71
C ALA A 728 48.75 -44.10 -7.77
N ASP A 729 48.94 -43.58 -8.97
CA ASP A 729 49.31 -42.19 -9.20
C ASP A 729 48.18 -41.27 -8.71
N LEU A 730 48.49 -40.36 -7.77
CA LEU A 730 47.53 -39.42 -7.19
C LEU A 730 46.98 -38.43 -8.22
N SER A 731 47.62 -38.34 -9.40
CA SER A 731 47.12 -37.58 -10.56
C SER A 731 45.78 -38.11 -11.11
N GLU A 732 45.41 -39.36 -10.83
CA GLU A 732 44.17 -39.99 -11.30
C GLU A 732 42.99 -39.87 -10.31
N ILE A 733 43.21 -39.38 -9.08
CA ILE A 733 42.13 -39.18 -8.09
C ILE A 733 40.98 -38.36 -8.68
N GLY A 734 41.30 -37.47 -9.62
CA GLY A 734 40.32 -36.60 -10.21
C GLY A 734 39.36 -37.22 -11.23
N THR A 735 39.42 -38.53 -11.43
CA THR A 735 38.51 -39.27 -12.34
C THR A 735 37.43 -40.06 -11.60
N TYR A 736 37.46 -40.10 -10.27
CA TYR A 736 36.58 -40.94 -9.44
C TYR A 736 35.66 -40.11 -8.55
N SER A 737 34.39 -40.47 -8.47
CA SER A 737 33.37 -39.70 -7.75
C SER A 737 33.51 -39.75 -6.22
N SER A 738 34.17 -40.78 -5.69
CA SER A 738 34.58 -40.87 -4.28
C SER A 738 35.90 -41.64 -4.16
N ILE A 739 36.69 -41.36 -3.11
CA ILE A 739 37.94 -42.10 -2.86
C ILE A 739 37.71 -43.62 -2.66
N SER A 740 36.52 -44.04 -2.25
CA SER A 740 36.16 -45.46 -2.15
C SER A 740 36.09 -46.18 -3.50
N GLU A 741 35.92 -45.46 -4.60
CA GLU A 741 36.01 -46.04 -5.96
C GLU A 741 37.46 -46.27 -6.38
N PHE A 742 38.38 -45.43 -5.90
CA PHE A 742 39.80 -45.51 -6.19
C PHE A 742 40.56 -46.48 -5.26
N SER A 743 40.19 -46.53 -3.98
CA SER A 743 40.91 -47.28 -2.95
C SER A 743 40.04 -48.31 -2.25
N THR A 744 40.49 -49.56 -2.27
CA THR A 744 39.83 -50.66 -1.55
C THR A 744 39.90 -50.55 -0.02
N TYR A 745 40.70 -49.62 0.50
CA TYR A 745 40.87 -49.37 1.93
C TYR A 745 40.05 -48.17 2.43
N ALA A 746 39.46 -47.40 1.52
CA ALA A 746 38.59 -46.28 1.86
C ALA A 746 37.12 -46.69 1.73
N THR A 747 36.27 -46.04 2.52
CA THR A 747 34.81 -46.15 2.45
C THR A 747 34.21 -44.81 2.03
N ASN A 748 32.91 -44.74 1.78
CA ASN A 748 32.24 -43.47 1.48
C ASN A 748 32.21 -42.49 2.69
N GLN A 749 32.84 -42.85 3.81
CA GLN A 749 33.04 -42.02 5.00
C GLN A 749 34.32 -41.20 4.92
N GLN A 750 35.20 -41.46 3.95
CA GLN A 750 36.43 -40.70 3.75
C GLN A 750 36.40 -39.97 2.41
N ASP A 751 37.12 -38.86 2.31
CA ASP A 751 37.33 -38.11 1.06
C ASP A 751 38.66 -37.37 1.11
N ILE A 752 39.12 -36.88 -0.05
CA ILE A 752 40.29 -36.01 -0.17
C ILE A 752 39.85 -34.65 -0.68
N SER A 753 40.35 -33.59 -0.05
CA SER A 753 40.04 -32.22 -0.45
C SER A 753 41.26 -31.34 -0.36
N GLU A 754 41.34 -30.32 -1.22
CA GLU A 754 42.28 -29.21 -1.04
C GLU A 754 41.89 -28.29 0.13
N TYR A 755 40.69 -28.46 0.69
CA TYR A 755 40.19 -27.67 1.82
C TYR A 755 40.28 -28.44 3.14
N PRO A 756 40.61 -27.75 4.25
CA PRO A 756 40.86 -28.37 5.55
C PRO A 756 39.63 -28.97 6.21
N HIS A 757 38.42 -28.48 5.88
CA HIS A 757 37.13 -28.96 6.40
C HIS A 757 36.04 -28.86 5.34
N LEU A 758 35.12 -29.82 5.35
CA LEU A 758 33.90 -29.87 4.54
C LEU A 758 32.68 -30.05 5.45
N ALA A 759 31.53 -29.59 4.97
CA ALA A 759 30.23 -29.89 5.56
C ALA A 759 29.25 -30.27 4.45
N ASP A 760 28.66 -31.46 4.55
CA ASP A 760 27.57 -31.90 3.68
C ASP A 760 26.24 -31.79 4.42
N PHE A 761 25.18 -31.43 3.73
CA PHE A 761 23.82 -31.52 4.24
C PHE A 761 22.82 -31.65 3.09
N HIS A 762 21.59 -31.98 3.44
CA HIS A 762 20.48 -31.93 2.51
C HIS A 762 19.63 -30.71 2.76
N LEU A 763 19.35 -29.98 1.69
CA LEU A 763 18.23 -29.05 1.64
C LEU A 763 16.99 -29.83 1.19
N TYR A 764 15.96 -29.78 2.01
CA TYR A 764 14.65 -30.33 1.72
C TYR A 764 13.74 -29.20 1.28
N LEU A 765 13.05 -29.39 0.16
CA LEU A 765 12.29 -28.34 -0.50
C LEU A 765 10.92 -28.87 -0.95
N GLU A 766 9.87 -28.10 -0.71
CA GLU A 766 8.51 -28.39 -1.17
C GLU A 766 7.87 -27.12 -1.73
N PRO A 767 7.35 -27.13 -2.98
CA PRO A 767 6.59 -26.00 -3.51
C PRO A 767 5.32 -25.81 -2.68
N CYS A 768 4.85 -24.58 -2.54
CA CYS A 768 3.60 -24.28 -1.83
C CYS A 768 2.96 -22.99 -2.32
N ILE A 769 1.64 -22.91 -2.29
CA ILE A 769 0.90 -21.67 -2.55
C ILE A 769 0.32 -21.17 -1.24
N LYS A 770 0.64 -19.93 -0.89
CA LYS A 770 0.03 -19.22 0.25
C LYS A 770 -0.90 -18.14 -0.27
N ILE A 771 -2.08 -18.03 0.32
CA ILE A 771 -2.94 -16.87 0.09
C ILE A 771 -2.76 -15.92 1.28
N VAL A 772 -2.28 -14.71 1.00
CA VAL A 772 -2.00 -13.65 1.98
C VAL A 772 -3.06 -12.57 1.87
N GLU A 773 -3.69 -12.21 2.99
CA GLU A 773 -4.61 -11.08 3.08
C GLU A 773 -3.81 -9.77 3.28
N VAL A 774 -3.73 -8.96 2.24
CA VAL A 774 -3.00 -7.69 2.24
C VAL A 774 -3.98 -6.52 2.39
N PRO A 775 -3.86 -5.66 3.42
CA PRO A 775 -4.68 -4.48 3.57
C PRO A 775 -4.32 -3.44 2.49
N MET A 776 -5.33 -2.94 1.77
CA MET A 776 -5.16 -1.92 0.72
C MET A 776 -5.36 -0.52 1.29
N PHE A 777 -6.53 -0.26 1.87
CA PHE A 777 -6.86 1.06 2.43
C PHE A 777 -8.04 1.01 3.40
N SER A 778 -8.13 2.06 4.21
CA SER A 778 -9.27 2.33 5.09
C SER A 778 -9.74 3.76 4.92
N LYS A 779 -11.07 3.99 4.93
CA LYS A 779 -11.64 5.35 4.97
C LYS A 779 -12.90 5.38 5.82
N THR A 780 -12.98 6.39 6.70
CA THR A 780 -14.19 6.74 7.45
C THR A 780 -14.86 7.97 6.84
N LEU A 781 -16.13 7.88 6.49
CA LEU A 781 -16.88 9.00 5.90
C LEU A 781 -18.35 9.00 6.30
N LYS A 782 -19.00 10.13 6.07
CA LYS A 782 -20.44 10.33 6.26
C LYS A 782 -21.06 10.80 4.96
N VAL A 783 -22.31 10.44 4.74
CA VAL A 783 -23.11 11.07 3.69
C VAL A 783 -23.66 12.39 4.20
N LEU A 784 -23.27 13.46 3.53
CA LEU A 784 -23.63 14.84 3.85
C LEU A 784 -24.15 15.55 2.59
N ASP A 785 -25.02 16.53 2.82
CA ASP A 785 -25.55 17.40 1.77
C ASP A 785 -24.58 18.55 1.48
N ASN A 786 -24.74 19.21 0.34
CA ASN A 786 -23.94 20.37 -0.03
C ASN A 786 -24.43 21.63 0.72
N PRO A 787 -23.55 22.63 0.94
CA PRO A 787 -23.96 23.87 1.60
C PRO A 787 -25.03 24.66 0.82
N PRO A 788 -26.02 25.27 1.50
CA PRO A 788 -27.04 26.08 0.84
C PRO A 788 -26.44 27.33 0.18
N ASN A 789 -27.21 27.92 -0.73
CA ASN A 789 -26.80 29.14 -1.42
C ASN A 789 -26.45 30.27 -0.44
N ALA A 790 -25.61 31.20 -0.91
CA ALA A 790 -25.39 32.45 -0.22
C ALA A 790 -26.68 33.28 -0.18
N LEU A 791 -26.68 34.28 0.70
CA LEU A 791 -27.81 35.15 0.92
C LEU A 791 -27.45 36.60 0.66
N ASN A 792 -28.44 37.34 0.18
CA ASN A 792 -28.39 38.76 -0.01
C ASN A 792 -29.20 39.43 1.10
N VAL A 793 -28.57 40.34 1.85
CA VAL A 793 -29.21 41.06 2.97
C VAL A 793 -29.20 42.55 2.69
N ASN A 794 -30.39 43.13 2.62
CA ASN A 794 -30.58 44.57 2.46
C ASN A 794 -31.12 45.16 3.77
N PRO A 795 -30.31 45.92 4.52
CA PRO A 795 -30.78 46.54 5.75
C PRO A 795 -31.65 47.77 5.47
N PHE A 796 -32.64 48.01 6.32
CA PHE A 796 -33.52 49.18 6.25
C PHE A 796 -34.00 49.61 7.64
N GLN A 797 -34.57 50.81 7.74
CA GLN A 797 -35.11 51.33 9.00
C GLN A 797 -36.64 51.22 9.04
N PHE A 798 -37.20 50.91 10.21
CA PHE A 798 -38.62 51.14 10.46
C PHE A 798 -38.85 52.62 10.79
N ILE A 799 -39.68 53.30 9.99
CA ILE A 799 -40.05 54.70 10.20
C ILE A 799 -41.17 54.78 11.25
N ASP A 800 -40.83 54.43 12.49
CA ASP A 800 -41.72 54.48 13.66
C ASP A 800 -40.91 54.69 14.96
N ASN A 801 -41.60 54.78 16.10
CA ASN A 801 -40.95 54.93 17.42
C ASN A 801 -40.54 53.57 18.04
N SER A 802 -40.39 52.50 17.25
CA SER A 802 -40.08 51.17 17.77
C SER A 802 -38.59 50.94 18.04
N HIS A 803 -37.73 51.82 17.53
CA HIS A 803 -36.26 51.73 17.55
C HIS A 803 -35.77 50.43 16.92
N LYS A 804 -36.35 50.04 15.79
CA LYS A 804 -36.02 48.79 15.08
C LYS A 804 -35.30 49.08 13.77
N VAL A 805 -34.37 48.19 13.45
CA VAL A 805 -33.82 48.01 12.11
C VAL A 805 -34.37 46.72 11.52
N GLY A 806 -34.57 46.71 10.22
CA GLY A 806 -35.04 45.58 9.44
C GLY A 806 -33.95 45.09 8.49
N PHE A 807 -34.00 43.81 8.14
CA PHE A 807 -33.13 43.17 7.19
C PHE A 807 -33.99 42.35 6.24
N ASP A 808 -34.03 42.75 4.97
CA ASP A 808 -34.67 41.99 3.90
C ASP A 808 -33.67 40.95 3.39
N ILE A 809 -33.96 39.67 3.61
CA ILE A 809 -33.06 38.55 3.36
C ILE A 809 -33.64 37.70 2.23
N ALA A 810 -32.85 37.50 1.17
CA ALA A 810 -33.20 36.71 0.01
C ALA A 810 -32.09 35.72 -0.34
N SER A 811 -32.44 34.58 -0.95
CA SER A 811 -31.47 33.61 -1.45
C SER A 811 -30.85 34.07 -2.79
N GLU A 812 -29.54 33.91 -2.93
CA GLU A 812 -28.85 34.11 -4.20
C GLU A 812 -28.98 32.87 -5.10
N SER A 813 -28.70 33.04 -6.40
CA SER A 813 -28.51 31.90 -7.30
C SER A 813 -27.25 31.12 -6.94
N PHE A 814 -27.27 29.80 -7.18
CA PHE A 814 -26.12 28.94 -6.96
C PHE A 814 -24.90 29.44 -7.74
N LYS A 815 -23.75 29.43 -7.05
CA LYS A 815 -22.46 29.78 -7.63
C LYS A 815 -21.39 28.94 -6.95
N SER A 816 -20.53 28.34 -7.77
CA SER A 816 -19.29 27.69 -7.34
C SER A 816 -18.47 28.62 -6.43
N ARG A 817 -18.21 28.18 -5.19
CA ARG A 817 -17.46 28.90 -4.14
C ARG A 817 -16.77 27.89 -3.23
N PRO A 818 -15.69 28.27 -2.51
CA PRO A 818 -15.11 27.43 -1.48
C PRO A 818 -16.11 27.11 -0.37
N TYR A 819 -15.85 26.04 0.38
CA TYR A 819 -16.71 25.64 1.49
C TYR A 819 -16.90 26.80 2.50
N PRO A 820 -18.12 27.04 3.03
CA PRO A 820 -18.39 28.18 3.90
C PRO A 820 -17.45 28.32 5.11
N ILE A 821 -17.24 29.58 5.52
CA ILE A 821 -16.42 29.93 6.69
C ILE A 821 -17.13 29.47 7.97
N SER A 822 -16.42 28.74 8.82
CA SER A 822 -16.90 28.24 10.11
C SER A 822 -16.90 29.33 11.19
N ILE A 823 -17.95 29.38 12.02
CA ILE A 823 -18.06 30.26 13.20
C ILE A 823 -17.89 29.46 14.49
N THR A 824 -18.50 28.27 14.57
CA THR A 824 -18.51 27.38 15.74
C THR A 824 -17.56 26.19 15.56
N GLU A 825 -17.29 25.45 16.64
CA GLU A 825 -16.52 24.19 16.55
C GLU A 825 -17.27 23.11 15.77
N ASP A 826 -18.59 23.02 15.93
CA ASP A 826 -19.44 22.10 15.17
C ASP A 826 -19.37 22.39 13.66
N ASP A 827 -19.32 23.68 13.29
CA ASP A 827 -19.13 24.09 11.90
C ASP A 827 -17.78 23.60 11.35
N THR A 828 -16.71 23.66 12.15
CA THR A 828 -15.38 23.16 11.75
C THR A 828 -15.39 21.65 11.60
N SER A 829 -16.04 20.92 12.52
CA SER A 829 -16.19 19.47 12.40
C SER A 829 -16.97 19.09 11.14
N LEU A 830 -18.11 19.73 10.87
CA LEU A 830 -18.93 19.45 9.69
C LEU A 830 -18.20 19.80 8.38
N LYS A 831 -17.46 20.91 8.37
CA LYS A 831 -16.58 21.28 7.23
C LYS A 831 -15.56 20.18 6.96
N ASN A 832 -14.85 19.73 7.98
CA ASN A 832 -13.82 18.70 7.83
C ASN A 832 -14.44 17.37 7.36
N ASP A 833 -15.57 16.96 7.96
CA ASP A 833 -16.31 15.76 7.57
C ASP A 833 -16.73 15.82 6.10
N TYR A 834 -17.24 16.96 5.64
CA TYR A 834 -17.66 17.17 4.25
C TYR A 834 -16.48 17.11 3.27
N LEU A 835 -15.42 17.90 3.52
CA LEU A 835 -14.24 17.94 2.65
C LEU A 835 -13.57 16.57 2.53
N HIS A 836 -13.45 15.87 3.66
CA HIS A 836 -12.91 14.50 3.70
C HIS A 836 -13.81 13.52 2.93
N SER A 837 -15.13 13.57 3.13
CA SER A 837 -16.08 12.66 2.48
C SER A 837 -16.18 12.86 0.97
N LYS A 838 -15.93 14.08 0.47
CA LYS A 838 -15.96 14.43 -0.96
C LYS A 838 -14.60 14.44 -1.66
N ASN A 839 -13.49 14.21 -0.95
CA ASN A 839 -12.12 14.31 -1.50
C ASN A 839 -11.81 15.68 -2.14
N ILE A 840 -12.15 16.76 -1.44
CA ILE A 840 -12.01 18.15 -1.87
C ILE A 840 -11.00 18.87 -0.97
N PHE A 841 -10.06 19.65 -1.52
CA PHE A 841 -9.15 20.46 -0.70
C PHE A 841 -9.89 21.69 -0.12
N PRO A 842 -9.47 22.22 1.05
CA PRO A 842 -10.14 23.37 1.67
C PRO A 842 -10.28 24.63 0.79
N GLY A 843 -9.39 24.80 -0.21
CA GLY A 843 -9.43 25.91 -1.17
C GLY A 843 -10.20 25.62 -2.46
N ASP A 844 -10.57 24.37 -2.73
CA ASP A 844 -11.34 24.00 -3.91
C ASP A 844 -12.79 24.48 -3.76
N ASP A 845 -13.40 24.83 -4.89
CA ASP A 845 -14.81 25.21 -4.92
C ASP A 845 -15.73 24.00 -4.75
N VAL A 846 -16.83 24.19 -4.01
CA VAL A 846 -17.99 23.32 -4.03
C VAL A 846 -18.79 23.59 -5.32
N THR A 847 -18.84 22.59 -6.20
CA THR A 847 -19.44 22.70 -7.53
C THR A 847 -20.90 22.23 -7.60
N GLN A 848 -21.38 21.54 -6.56
CA GLN A 848 -22.74 21.01 -6.48
C GLN A 848 -23.63 21.89 -5.62
N PHE A 849 -24.90 22.02 -6.02
CA PHE A 849 -25.94 22.74 -5.27
C PHE A 849 -26.40 21.91 -4.06
N SER A 850 -26.87 22.59 -3.00
CA SER A 850 -27.53 21.94 -1.85
C SER A 850 -28.81 21.28 -2.32
N GLU A 851 -28.90 19.96 -2.22
CA GLU A 851 -30.12 19.27 -2.65
C GLU A 851 -31.28 19.67 -1.73
N SER A 852 -31.07 19.70 -0.40
CA SER A 852 -32.11 20.15 0.53
C SER A 852 -32.27 21.69 0.53
N PRO A 853 -33.50 22.20 0.67
CA PRO A 853 -33.76 23.64 0.66
C PRO A 853 -33.24 24.32 1.94
N ALA A 854 -32.98 25.62 1.86
CA ALA A 854 -32.69 26.44 3.02
C ALA A 854 -33.87 26.42 4.01
N ARG A 855 -33.57 26.14 5.28
CA ARG A 855 -34.56 25.90 6.34
C ARG A 855 -34.52 26.96 7.42
N TYR A 856 -33.32 27.31 7.88
CA TYR A 856 -33.16 28.27 8.95
C TYR A 856 -32.30 29.45 8.52
N ILE A 857 -32.57 30.63 9.08
CA ILE A 857 -31.64 31.77 9.07
C ILE A 857 -31.03 31.90 10.46
N GLN A 858 -29.71 31.82 10.56
CA GLN A 858 -29.00 32.18 11.79
C GLN A 858 -28.52 33.63 11.73
N ILE A 859 -28.84 34.39 12.78
CA ILE A 859 -28.49 35.80 12.91
C ILE A 859 -27.50 35.95 14.06
N TYR A 860 -26.30 36.41 13.76
CA TYR A 860 -25.27 36.74 14.74
C TYR A 860 -25.16 38.25 14.89
N ARG A 861 -25.01 38.73 16.14
CA ARG A 861 -24.84 40.16 16.43
C ARG A 861 -23.81 40.41 17.51
N SER A 862 -22.77 41.17 17.17
CA SER A 862 -21.77 41.67 18.12
C SER A 862 -21.98 43.15 18.41
N SER A 863 -21.69 43.59 19.64
CA SER A 863 -21.60 45.01 20.00
C SER A 863 -20.18 45.57 20.04
N THR A 864 -19.20 44.75 19.69
CA THR A 864 -17.78 45.11 19.56
C THR A 864 -17.33 44.81 18.15
N LYS A 865 -16.49 45.69 17.58
CA LYS A 865 -15.94 45.49 16.22
C LYS A 865 -15.27 44.10 16.14
N PRO A 866 -15.71 43.22 15.23
CA PRO A 866 -15.12 41.90 15.10
C PRO A 866 -13.71 42.01 14.50
N ILE A 867 -12.81 41.14 14.96
CA ILE A 867 -11.44 40.99 14.42
C ILE A 867 -11.28 39.70 13.62
N SER A 868 -12.36 38.92 13.50
CA SER A 868 -12.48 37.69 12.73
C SER A 868 -13.93 37.23 12.72
N PHE A 869 -14.29 36.31 11.82
CA PHE A 869 -15.60 35.65 11.86
C PHE A 869 -15.83 34.84 13.15
N SER A 870 -14.78 34.30 13.77
CA SER A 870 -14.88 33.61 15.07
C SER A 870 -15.28 34.54 16.23
N SER A 871 -15.17 35.87 16.06
CA SER A 871 -15.69 36.85 17.03
C SER A 871 -17.21 36.74 17.25
N PHE A 872 -17.93 36.07 16.33
CA PHE A 872 -19.37 35.84 16.41
C PHE A 872 -19.76 34.54 17.16
N ARG A 873 -18.81 33.69 17.55
CA ARG A 873 -19.06 32.32 18.06
C ARG A 873 -20.08 32.22 19.20
N ASN A 874 -20.11 33.21 20.10
CA ASN A 874 -21.02 33.24 21.24
C ASN A 874 -22.09 34.33 21.13
N ASN A 875 -22.31 34.85 19.92
CA ASN A 875 -23.14 36.02 19.64
C ASN A 875 -24.35 35.68 18.75
N LEU A 876 -24.84 34.42 18.80
CA LEU A 876 -26.06 34.01 18.11
C LEU A 876 -27.28 34.67 18.77
N VAL A 877 -28.02 35.47 18.01
CA VAL A 877 -29.23 36.18 18.49
C VAL A 877 -30.47 35.33 18.31
N SER A 878 -30.62 34.73 17.14
CA SER A 878 -31.82 33.96 16.78
C SER A 878 -31.54 32.97 15.66
N THR A 879 -32.30 31.88 15.66
CA THR A 879 -32.44 30.94 14.54
C THR A 879 -33.90 30.99 14.08
N ILE A 880 -34.14 31.51 12.89
CA ILE A 880 -35.48 31.71 12.32
C ILE A 880 -35.81 30.52 11.43
N ASP A 881 -36.93 29.85 11.69
CA ASP A 881 -37.46 28.78 10.83
C ASP A 881 -38.25 29.35 9.65
N LEU A 882 -37.87 28.96 8.43
CA LEU A 882 -38.50 29.38 7.18
C LEU A 882 -39.66 28.50 6.74
N ARG A 883 -40.04 27.43 7.46
CA ARG A 883 -41.20 26.61 7.05
C ARG A 883 -42.44 27.44 6.95
N ILE A 884 -43.17 27.23 5.86
CA ILE A 884 -44.55 27.64 5.80
C ILE A 884 -45.37 26.65 6.63
N PRO A 885 -46.12 27.10 7.65
CA PRO A 885 -46.91 26.20 8.49
C PRO A 885 -47.86 25.33 7.65
N HIS A 886 -47.82 24.01 7.88
CA HIS A 886 -48.63 23.01 7.17
C HIS A 886 -48.30 22.78 5.69
N GLU A 887 -47.17 23.29 5.19
CA GLU A 887 -46.69 23.01 3.84
C GLU A 887 -45.29 22.38 3.88
N ASP A 888 -44.87 21.77 2.76
CA ASP A 888 -43.51 21.24 2.57
C ASP A 888 -42.55 22.31 1.98
N PHE A 889 -43.01 23.56 1.82
CA PHE A 889 -42.24 24.66 1.26
C PHE A 889 -41.67 25.58 2.34
N ASN A 890 -40.52 26.19 2.03
CA ASN A 890 -39.88 27.20 2.87
C ASN A 890 -40.02 28.59 2.22
N PHE A 891 -40.11 29.65 3.04
CA PHE A 891 -40.12 31.02 2.55
C PHE A 891 -38.78 31.34 1.85
N ALA A 892 -38.85 31.79 0.59
CA ALA A 892 -37.66 32.18 -0.18
C ALA A 892 -37.04 33.51 0.28
N ASN A 893 -37.87 34.40 0.85
CA ASN A 893 -37.48 35.70 1.38
C ASN A 893 -38.02 35.86 2.79
N TYR A 894 -37.27 36.53 3.66
CA TYR A 894 -37.69 36.80 5.03
C TYR A 894 -37.23 38.19 5.49
N VAL A 895 -38.10 38.92 6.17
CA VAL A 895 -37.77 40.20 6.79
C VAL A 895 -37.53 40.00 8.27
N ALA A 896 -36.26 40.04 8.69
CA ALA A 896 -35.90 40.02 10.10
C ALA A 896 -35.92 41.45 10.67
N ALA A 897 -36.30 41.59 11.94
CA ALA A 897 -36.28 42.88 12.63
C ALA A 897 -35.64 42.74 14.01
N ASP A 898 -34.77 43.68 14.35
CA ASP A 898 -34.10 43.72 15.65
C ASP A 898 -34.24 45.11 16.29
N LYS A 899 -34.36 45.14 17.61
CA LYS A 899 -34.49 46.38 18.39
C LYS A 899 -33.12 46.81 18.89
N LEU A 900 -32.73 48.02 18.53
CA LEU A 900 -31.42 48.58 18.87
C LEU A 900 -31.51 49.67 19.94
N ILE A 901 -30.41 49.82 20.67
CA ILE A 901 -30.18 50.98 21.53
C ILE A 901 -29.59 52.09 20.63
N PRO A 902 -30.18 53.30 20.60
CA PRO A 902 -29.64 54.39 19.81
C PRO A 902 -28.21 54.79 20.20
N ASN A 903 -27.46 55.36 19.25
CA ASN A 903 -26.09 55.84 19.36
C ASN A 903 -25.09 54.74 19.78
N LYS A 904 -25.31 53.53 19.28
CA LYS A 904 -24.44 52.37 19.47
C LYS A 904 -24.38 51.54 18.19
N GLU A 905 -23.17 51.25 17.75
CA GLU A 905 -22.91 50.39 16.59
C GLU A 905 -23.09 48.90 16.94
N TYR A 906 -23.68 48.17 16.00
CA TYR A 906 -23.83 46.71 16.04
C TYR A 906 -23.35 46.10 14.74
N TYR A 907 -22.75 44.92 14.84
CA TYR A 907 -22.21 44.18 13.70
C TYR A 907 -23.04 42.92 13.51
N TYR A 908 -23.59 42.72 12.32
CA TYR A 908 -24.47 41.60 12.00
C TYR A 908 -23.86 40.70 10.93
N VAL A 909 -24.04 39.39 11.09
CA VAL A 909 -23.77 38.37 10.08
C VAL A 909 -24.95 37.41 10.03
N PHE A 910 -25.31 37.00 8.82
CA PHE A 910 -26.41 36.11 8.53
C PHE A 910 -25.91 34.90 7.75
N ARG A 911 -26.51 33.73 7.97
CA ARG A 911 -26.29 32.54 7.12
C ARG A 911 -27.54 31.66 7.05
N PHE A 912 -27.69 30.93 5.94
CA PHE A 912 -28.69 29.87 5.84
C PHE A 912 -28.16 28.57 6.45
N ILE A 913 -29.08 27.77 6.99
CA ILE A 913 -28.89 26.36 7.32
C ILE A 913 -29.93 25.58 6.52
N ASN A 914 -29.55 24.52 5.81
CA ASN A 914 -30.49 23.69 5.05
C ASN A 914 -31.26 22.71 5.97
N GLU A 915 -32.19 21.93 5.41
CA GLU A 915 -33.02 20.99 6.21
C GLU A 915 -32.18 19.93 6.94
N ASN A 916 -31.01 19.59 6.39
CA ASN A 916 -30.07 18.66 6.97
C ASN A 916 -29.07 19.25 7.97
N GLY A 917 -29.20 20.55 8.28
CA GLY A 917 -28.31 21.20 9.26
C GLY A 917 -26.97 21.67 8.69
N VAL A 918 -26.74 21.60 7.37
CA VAL A 918 -25.53 22.12 6.73
C VAL A 918 -25.62 23.64 6.61
N PHE A 919 -24.56 24.34 7.04
CA PHE A 919 -24.50 25.79 7.02
C PHE A 919 -23.97 26.33 5.69
N GLY A 920 -24.57 27.42 5.24
CA GLY A 920 -24.19 28.12 4.00
C GLY A 920 -23.19 29.26 4.22
N PRO A 921 -22.82 29.95 3.13
CA PRO A 921 -21.96 31.12 3.16
C PRO A 921 -22.51 32.23 4.06
N LEU A 922 -21.60 32.94 4.74
CA LEU A 922 -21.93 34.12 5.53
C LEU A 922 -22.25 35.31 4.62
N SER A 923 -23.16 36.18 5.08
CA SER A 923 -23.29 37.52 4.51
C SER A 923 -22.02 38.34 4.72
N GLN A 924 -21.91 39.45 3.98
CA GLN A 924 -21.06 40.56 4.42
C GLN A 924 -21.42 40.99 5.85
N ILE A 925 -20.44 41.51 6.61
CA ILE A 925 -20.70 42.03 7.95
C ILE A 925 -21.40 43.37 7.79
N ILE A 926 -22.63 43.48 8.29
CA ILE A 926 -23.41 44.72 8.25
C ILE A 926 -23.22 45.46 9.55
N ILE A 927 -22.71 46.69 9.46
CA ILE A 927 -22.68 47.64 10.56
C ILE A 927 -24.03 48.36 10.56
N ALA A 928 -24.74 48.30 11.68
CA ALA A 928 -25.99 49.01 11.87
C ALA A 928 -25.90 49.90 13.12
N GLU A 929 -26.10 51.20 12.92
CA GLU A 929 -26.23 52.17 13.99
C GLU A 929 -27.56 52.90 13.86
N LEU A 930 -28.29 53.01 14.97
CA LEU A 930 -29.48 53.85 15.04
C LEU A 930 -29.11 55.16 15.72
N VAL A 931 -29.01 56.26 14.99
CA VAL A 931 -28.63 57.58 15.53
C VAL A 931 -29.88 58.31 16.02
N ASP A 932 -29.83 58.85 17.25
CA ASP A 932 -30.86 59.75 17.81
C ASP A 932 -30.26 61.15 17.97
N ASP A 933 -30.60 62.05 17.03
CA ASP A 933 -30.21 63.45 17.06
C ASP A 933 -31.40 64.33 17.46
N GLY A 934 -31.52 64.60 18.76
CA GLY A 934 -32.54 65.51 19.30
C GLY A 934 -33.98 65.05 19.10
N GLY A 935 -34.24 63.74 19.05
CA GLY A 935 -35.55 63.14 18.82
C GLY A 935 -35.84 62.78 17.37
N TYR A 936 -34.91 63.05 16.44
CA TYR A 936 -34.95 62.53 15.08
C TYR A 936 -34.09 61.27 14.98
N ILE A 937 -34.74 60.13 14.72
CA ILE A 937 -34.10 58.82 14.68
C ILE A 937 -33.87 58.39 13.23
N PHE A 938 -32.63 58.12 12.86
CA PHE A 938 -32.28 57.57 11.55
C PHE A 938 -31.22 56.47 11.65
N SER A 939 -31.21 55.52 10.72
CA SER A 939 -30.21 54.44 10.68
C SER A 939 -29.04 54.78 9.76
N LEU A 940 -27.83 54.44 10.20
CA LEU A 940 -26.65 54.34 9.35
C LEU A 940 -26.32 52.86 9.14
N PHE A 941 -26.13 52.48 7.88
CA PHE A 941 -25.67 51.15 7.51
C PHE A 941 -24.36 51.26 6.75
N ASP A 942 -23.41 50.42 7.12
CA ASP A 942 -22.14 50.27 6.45
C ASP A 942 -21.77 48.77 6.39
N THR A 943 -20.72 48.42 5.67
CA THR A 943 -20.25 47.04 5.56
C THR A 943 -18.80 46.95 5.97
N LEU A 944 -18.46 45.91 6.74
CA LEU A 944 -17.08 45.62 7.13
C LEU A 944 -16.55 44.45 6.29
N ASP A 945 -15.49 44.68 5.52
CA ASP A 945 -14.81 43.62 4.77
C ASP A 945 -13.83 42.83 5.66
N SER A 946 -13.62 41.55 5.35
CA SER A 946 -12.66 40.71 6.07
C SER A 946 -11.21 41.22 6.02
N SER A 947 -10.84 41.99 4.99
CA SER A 947 -9.55 42.68 4.89
C SER A 947 -9.33 43.74 5.99
N GLU A 948 -10.40 44.20 6.64
CA GLU A 948 -10.36 45.17 7.74
C GLU A 948 -10.28 44.52 9.13
N PHE A 949 -10.22 43.19 9.20
CA PHE A 949 -10.06 42.44 10.46
C PHE A 949 -8.72 42.66 11.12
N THR A 950 -7.68 42.92 10.33
CA THR A 950 -6.44 43.47 10.86
C THR A 950 -6.72 44.93 11.22
N PRO A 951 -6.68 45.33 12.50
CA PRO A 951 -6.51 46.74 12.76
C PRO A 951 -5.22 47.13 12.05
N ASP A 952 -5.29 48.14 11.18
CA ASP A 952 -4.09 48.86 10.76
C ASP A 952 -3.24 49.01 12.04
N VAL A 953 -2.05 48.43 12.04
CA VAL A 953 -1.12 48.62 13.16
C VAL A 953 -0.90 50.12 13.20
N PHE A 954 -1.60 50.78 14.13
CA PHE A 954 -1.67 52.24 14.21
C PHE A 954 -0.25 52.77 14.37
N THR A 955 0.37 53.19 13.27
CA THR A 955 1.47 54.16 13.31
C THR A 955 0.80 55.52 13.47
N ASN A 956 0.40 55.85 14.70
CA ASN A 956 0.09 57.24 15.08
C ASN A 956 1.39 58.06 14.90
N ASN A 957 1.64 58.51 13.66
CA ASN A 957 2.82 59.25 13.24
C ASN A 957 2.84 60.70 13.74
N THR A 958 1.87 61.10 14.56
CA THR A 958 1.70 62.47 15.06
C THR A 958 1.49 62.48 16.57
N THR A 959 2.41 63.10 17.31
CA THR A 959 2.32 63.32 18.77
C THR A 959 2.36 64.81 19.08
N VAL A 960 1.61 65.24 20.11
CA VAL A 960 1.56 66.64 20.55
C VAL A 960 2.40 66.83 21.80
N PHE A 961 3.35 67.76 21.77
CA PHE A 961 4.16 68.15 22.93
C PHE A 961 4.16 69.68 23.11
N LYS A 962 4.57 70.17 24.29
CA LYS A 962 4.55 71.61 24.62
C LYS A 962 5.88 72.32 24.37
N LYS A 963 6.97 71.82 24.97
CA LYS A 963 8.28 72.50 24.94
C LYS A 963 9.45 71.58 24.59
N MET A 964 9.41 70.31 25.02
CA MET A 964 10.48 69.34 24.78
C MET A 964 9.86 68.05 24.26
N PHE A 965 10.57 67.36 23.38
CA PHE A 965 10.31 65.98 23.00
C PHE A 965 11.67 65.27 22.97
N GLN A 966 11.65 63.99 23.32
CA GLN A 966 12.82 63.12 23.25
C GLN A 966 12.54 62.07 22.18
N LEU A 967 13.54 61.79 21.36
CA LEU A 967 13.47 60.78 20.33
C LEU A 967 14.37 59.63 20.76
N GLU A 968 13.79 58.47 21.04
CA GLU A 968 14.52 57.26 21.39
C GLU A 968 14.07 56.11 20.45
N PRO A 969 15.01 55.27 19.98
CA PRO A 969 14.66 53.98 19.40
C PRO A 969 13.83 53.13 20.37
N ASN A 970 12.91 52.33 19.83
CA ASN A 970 12.29 51.26 20.61
C ASN A 970 13.40 50.33 21.16
N ILE A 971 13.25 49.84 22.40
CA ILE A 971 14.20 48.94 23.05
C ILE A 971 14.53 47.72 22.19
N GLU A 972 13.56 47.18 21.44
CA GLU A 972 13.77 46.06 20.51
C GLU A 972 14.76 46.37 19.38
N GLN A 973 14.93 47.65 19.03
CA GLN A 973 15.96 48.07 18.07
C GLN A 973 17.36 48.04 18.68
N LEU A 974 17.46 48.13 20.01
CA LEU A 974 18.70 48.20 20.78
C LEU A 974 19.11 46.85 21.37
N MET A 975 18.21 45.86 21.44
CA MET A 975 18.51 44.52 21.94
C MET A 975 19.44 43.77 20.97
N LEU A 976 20.36 42.98 21.51
CA LEU A 976 21.25 42.13 20.70
C LEU A 976 20.51 40.88 20.25
N ASP A 977 20.53 40.62 18.95
CA ASP A 977 20.09 39.38 18.34
C ASP A 977 21.30 38.44 18.18
N TYR A 978 21.24 37.31 18.87
CA TYR A 978 22.26 36.26 18.88
C TYR A 978 21.77 34.95 18.26
N GLY A 979 20.63 34.93 17.55
CA GLY A 979 20.05 33.73 16.94
C GLY A 979 20.97 33.04 15.92
N GLY A 980 21.84 33.83 15.25
CA GLY A 980 22.86 33.33 14.32
C GLY A 980 24.23 33.04 14.95
N ALA A 981 24.41 33.30 16.25
CA ALA A 981 25.70 33.17 16.93
C ALA A 981 25.81 31.83 17.66
N ASN A 982 26.90 31.09 17.44
CA ASN A 982 27.17 29.88 18.20
C ASN A 982 27.79 30.22 19.55
N LEU A 983 26.97 30.13 20.61
CA LEU A 983 27.35 30.48 21.98
C LEU A 983 28.42 29.57 22.60
N THR A 984 28.82 28.48 21.93
CA THR A 984 29.91 27.59 22.39
C THR A 984 31.30 28.05 21.91
N LYS A 985 31.37 29.03 21.00
CA LYS A 985 32.63 29.57 20.43
C LYS A 985 33.04 30.89 21.09
N THR A 986 34.30 31.28 20.91
CA THR A 986 34.81 32.55 21.47
C THR A 986 34.07 33.77 20.91
N ALA A 987 33.78 34.75 21.78
CA ALA A 987 33.04 35.96 21.40
C ALA A 987 33.67 36.73 20.23
N THR A 988 35.00 36.78 20.15
CA THR A 988 35.73 37.41 19.03
C THR A 988 35.43 36.75 17.70
N SER A 989 35.29 35.43 17.67
CA SER A 989 34.99 34.66 16.44
C SER A 989 33.53 34.72 16.01
N GLN A 990 32.65 35.28 16.83
CA GLN A 990 31.20 35.34 16.61
C GLN A 990 30.67 36.78 16.57
N GLN A 991 31.57 37.78 16.58
CA GLN A 991 31.21 39.20 16.63
C GLN A 991 30.33 39.63 15.43
N ASP A 992 30.63 39.15 14.23
CA ASP A 992 29.85 39.47 13.02
C ASP A 992 28.51 38.74 12.95
N SER A 993 28.36 37.65 13.73
CA SER A 993 27.13 36.86 13.84
C SER A 993 26.12 37.44 14.83
N VAL A 994 26.51 38.45 15.61
CA VAL A 994 25.64 39.18 16.54
C VAL A 994 25.17 40.47 15.90
N GLN A 995 23.86 40.66 15.81
CA GLN A 995 23.25 41.82 15.16
C GLN A 995 22.57 42.72 16.20
N VAL A 996 22.54 44.03 15.95
CA VAL A 996 21.83 44.98 16.82
C VAL A 996 20.39 45.16 16.33
N GLY A 997 19.43 44.85 17.19
CA GLY A 997 18.00 44.95 16.99
C GLY A 997 17.32 43.61 16.67
N THR A 998 16.36 43.21 17.51
CA THR A 998 15.50 42.02 17.35
C THR A 998 14.20 42.31 16.59
N SER A 999 13.92 43.58 16.28
CA SER A 999 12.74 43.98 15.50
C SER A 999 12.83 43.55 14.04
N ALA A 1000 11.74 43.00 13.49
CA ALA A 1000 11.63 42.57 12.09
C ALA A 1000 11.96 43.70 11.08
N SER A 1001 11.66 44.96 11.43
CA SER A 1001 12.07 46.14 10.67
C SER A 1001 13.14 46.94 11.43
N LYS A 1002 14.40 46.86 10.99
CA LYS A 1002 15.53 47.59 11.61
C LYS A 1002 15.55 49.08 11.23
N ILE A 1003 16.01 49.96 12.13
CA ILE A 1003 16.11 51.41 11.91
C ILE A 1003 17.49 51.91 11.46
N TRP A 1004 18.51 51.06 11.55
CA TRP A 1004 19.90 51.42 11.25
C TRP A 1004 20.09 51.81 9.78
N ASP A 1005 20.90 52.84 9.53
CA ASP A 1005 21.22 53.43 8.22
C ASP A 1005 20.02 54.02 7.44
N LYS A 1006 18.83 54.07 8.07
CA LYS A 1006 17.64 54.70 7.51
C LYS A 1006 17.53 56.16 7.90
N LYS A 1007 17.02 56.97 6.97
CA LYS A 1007 16.76 58.40 7.18
C LYS A 1007 15.29 58.62 7.53
N PHE A 1008 15.04 59.21 8.68
CA PHE A 1008 13.72 59.59 9.17
C PHE A 1008 13.54 61.10 9.04
N LYS A 1009 12.36 61.54 8.60
CA LYS A 1009 11.99 62.97 8.59
C LYS A 1009 10.88 63.21 9.59
N ILE A 1010 11.15 64.01 10.61
CA ILE A 1010 10.19 64.40 11.65
C ILE A 1010 9.77 65.84 11.39
N ARG A 1011 8.48 66.05 11.12
CA ARG A 1011 7.91 67.38 10.89
C ARG A 1011 7.27 67.93 12.16
N LEU A 1012 7.85 69.01 12.68
CA LEU A 1012 7.28 69.79 13.76
C LEU A 1012 6.40 70.91 13.18
N THR A 1013 5.13 70.97 13.60
CA THR A 1013 4.21 72.03 13.18
C THR A 1013 3.78 72.86 14.39
N SER A 1014 4.05 74.17 14.36
CA SER A 1014 3.57 75.10 15.38
C SER A 1014 2.05 75.23 15.31
N LYS A 1015 1.35 74.81 16.37
CA LYS A 1015 -0.11 74.97 16.46
C LYS A 1015 -0.55 76.45 16.52
N LYS A 1016 0.32 77.36 16.96
CA LYS A 1016 0.00 78.80 17.09
C LYS A 1016 0.23 79.58 15.81
N THR A 1017 1.22 79.21 15.01
CA THR A 1017 1.65 79.99 13.82
C THR A 1017 1.57 79.21 12.51
N GLY A 1018 1.27 77.91 12.54
CA GLY A 1018 1.21 77.03 11.37
C GLY A 1018 2.57 76.75 10.71
N LYS A 1019 3.66 77.38 11.18
CA LYS A 1019 5.01 77.18 10.64
C LYS A 1019 5.49 75.75 10.89
N LYS A 1020 6.17 75.19 9.90
CA LYS A 1020 6.68 73.82 9.90
C LYS A 1020 8.21 73.83 9.94
N LEU A 1021 8.79 72.91 10.70
CA LEU A 1021 10.22 72.62 10.75
C LEU A 1021 10.40 71.11 10.54
N ASP A 1022 11.27 70.73 9.62
CA ASP A 1022 11.58 69.32 9.35
C ASP A 1022 12.95 68.97 9.92
N LEU A 1023 13.02 67.93 10.74
CA LEU A 1023 14.24 67.35 11.28
C LEU A 1023 14.54 66.05 10.52
N ASN A 1024 15.72 65.92 9.94
CA ASN A 1024 16.16 64.67 9.33
C ASN A 1024 17.09 63.95 10.31
N VAL A 1025 16.73 62.74 10.73
CA VAL A 1025 17.45 61.93 11.71
C VAL A 1025 17.90 60.64 11.03
N THR A 1026 19.16 60.25 11.24
CA THR A 1026 19.71 58.97 10.78
C THR A 1026 20.28 58.25 12.00
N TYR A 1027 19.96 56.97 12.16
CA TYR A 1027 20.54 56.13 13.22
C TYR A 1027 21.69 55.32 12.65
N ASN A 1028 22.90 55.56 13.14
CA ASN A 1028 24.10 54.82 12.72
C ASN A 1028 24.62 53.98 13.90
N ILE A 1029 25.04 52.76 13.62
CA ILE A 1029 25.76 51.93 14.60
C ILE A 1029 27.22 52.41 14.64
N GLN A 1030 27.72 52.76 15.83
CA GLN A 1030 29.14 53.07 16.03
C GLN A 1030 29.83 51.92 16.77
N THR A 1031 30.72 51.22 16.09
CA THR A 1031 31.61 50.24 16.72
C THR A 1031 32.81 50.97 17.30
N ARG A 1032 33.05 50.85 18.61
CA ARG A 1032 34.27 51.35 19.26
C ARG A 1032 35.08 50.19 19.78
N ASP A 1033 36.35 50.16 19.38
CA ASP A 1033 37.33 49.25 19.97
C ASP A 1033 37.91 49.89 21.24
N TYR A 1034 37.63 49.27 22.39
CA TYR A 1034 38.13 49.73 23.68
C TYR A 1034 39.50 49.14 24.05
N THR A 1035 40.12 48.33 23.17
CA THR A 1035 41.39 47.67 23.46
C THR A 1035 42.63 48.50 23.11
N THR A 1036 42.49 49.63 22.40
CA THR A 1036 43.60 50.43 21.87
C THR A 1036 43.72 51.86 22.39
N THR A 1037 43.03 52.23 23.48
CA THR A 1037 43.15 53.58 24.07
C THR A 1037 43.95 53.59 25.37
N SER A 1038 45.27 53.74 25.23
CA SER A 1038 46.10 54.40 26.22
C SER A 1038 46.14 55.90 25.90
N GLU A 1039 45.11 56.66 26.25
CA GLU A 1039 45.24 58.11 26.43
C GLU A 1039 44.04 58.72 27.15
N SER A 1040 44.37 59.78 27.85
CA SER A 1040 43.69 60.44 28.96
C SER A 1040 42.55 61.38 28.56
N VAL A 1041 41.79 61.82 29.58
CA VAL A 1041 40.94 63.04 29.62
C VAL A 1041 39.55 62.81 28.98
N LEU A 1042 38.44 62.76 29.72
CA LEU A 1042 37.84 63.79 30.58
C LEU A 1042 37.67 65.15 29.87
N ASP A 1043 37.02 65.19 28.70
CA ASP A 1043 36.49 66.45 28.18
C ASP A 1043 34.96 66.40 28.03
N TRP A 1044 34.31 66.95 29.06
CA TRP A 1044 32.99 67.54 28.97
C TRP A 1044 33.15 68.94 28.36
N THR A 1045 32.86 69.12 27.08
CA THR A 1045 32.35 70.41 26.58
C THR A 1045 31.40 70.20 25.42
N SER A 1046 30.22 70.77 25.60
CA SER A 1046 29.15 71.02 24.63
C SER A 1046 29.62 71.76 23.39
N GLU A 1047 29.11 71.37 22.21
CA GLU A 1047 28.58 72.30 21.21
C GLU A 1047 27.81 71.53 20.10
N ASP A 1048 26.60 72.04 19.85
CA ASP A 1048 25.57 71.79 18.82
C ASP A 1048 24.82 70.44 18.72
#